data_AF-A0A562U3X5-F1
#
_entry.id   AF-A0A562U3X5-F1
#
_cell.length_a   1.000
_cell.length_b   1.000
_cell.length_c   1.000
_cell.angle_alpha   90.00
_cell.angle_beta   90.00
_cell.angle_gamma   90.00
#
_symmetry.space_group_name_H-M   'P 1'
#
loop_
_entity.id
_entity.type
_entity.pdbx_description
1 polymer ?
#
loop_
_entity_poly.entity_id
_entity_poly.type
_entity_poly.pdbx_seq_one_letter_code
_entity_poly.pdbx_strand_id
1 'polypeptide(L)'
;MANRVLLTLIVVLGFSNLTFAVPLTFDWNGVGTNWASSISWNETGGLGDYPGSGGRTTDIVRFGVTGLSYTNQPTLTASLTIGSIEFGGGIQTNGTHITVNGATLTVGTITQDINTTSASNTIFDYLQGTGTISAASITVGSGATTSGTFNFLLSDIATLNVSGNVTIISNVNKQNGSGFRLENGNMYLSGQVIFTTLSGITASNASYFTINTVAQAGGNTTPHLYLSNVNPLPSIPTPKASVNFYGDRGGTGTVTYTAANPVIYTTSTPGFGTGGGTIDTTKSSYDYLTIQGTGTATIGAGTTVGALKITGDLTTASPTVFNSSAATNTSIGGNWINTSTVTGSTGTTAVSGNITNSGTMTLSSGSTDVGGSLSNTSTFTTGSGNLQVDGSVSNTSALTLSSGNFTVQGSYTNSGTFTAGSGAVNFSGTSAQSLADNSSTGTTFNNVNFSGGGTKTMSGTGSFAVSSSGVLTMSAANTLQTGGILTLNSASTGSASVAAIPATSSITGTVNVQRYISGGSNSYRGYRFLSSPIYTASSGTNFYYSLAYLANFAPITGTSGTAGGLTKAGNPSMYLYRDNVVFTNATFNTGNFRGINAINNTPSYSIGIDYDGAFNLHSGTGFLFFYRGNLSNIATKYITTTVAEPNLFVSTGTLNQQAITVINWYTGLATLQYDSITGNAATYLGYNLVGNPYASSIDWTTYSKINSLAGIYAPGVNSTIYIYNEVAKVYATYNAGLGTNGGSNVIPSGQGFFVKASAALASLTFNEAAKTNAQVTGPTQSTGNTLLMSVINPNSRNNANATTNKSANKLQYLRLELAADSINKEETIVRFDNNAQNGFVVDEDSEYMIGNGEVSLSSMSADNVRLAINDIPLPKSSQTIKLKVTATANGQYTISKTELNNLPALFDVWLMDAYMKDSLDIKHNSTYKFNINRADTNSFGGNRFSLVIRQNPALMVHLLSFGATKAVTGDLILWTTENEANYTNFTVQRSVNNGKTFDAIGSFTSNSLSTYNYLDRAPVKGVNQYRLMMEDLNGNISYSSVVTILYDNANSVANNPISIYPNPAKGTLNLQITPINSSNSSTVTTTNAVYGIKIMSTSGALVKSVTTTQLSWQADISNLLPGTYVVQVVNNSNESVIGKGTFIKL
;
A
#
# COMPACT_ATOMS: atom_id res chain seq x y z
N MET A 1 -24.35 41.53 -75.43
CA MET A 1 -23.97 40.70 -76.58
C MET A 1 -24.37 39.26 -76.26
N ALA A 2 -25.56 38.86 -76.75
CA ALA A 2 -25.77 37.76 -77.71
C ALA A 2 -25.50 36.37 -77.09
N ASN A 3 -26.42 35.42 -76.91
CA ASN A 3 -27.59 35.07 -77.70
C ASN A 3 -28.68 34.41 -76.84
N ARG A 4 -29.91 34.95 -76.89
CA ARG A 4 -31.16 34.34 -76.42
C ARG A 4 -31.91 33.80 -77.64
N VAL A 5 -31.71 32.56 -78.07
CA VAL A 5 -32.68 31.81 -78.90
C VAL A 5 -32.40 30.30 -78.77
N LEU A 6 -32.94 29.64 -77.75
CA LEU A 6 -33.28 28.20 -77.81
C LEU A 6 -34.14 27.76 -76.61
N LEU A 7 -35.21 28.47 -76.29
CA LEU A 7 -36.18 27.98 -75.28
C LEU A 7 -37.58 28.55 -75.50
N THR A 8 -38.07 28.50 -76.75
CA THR A 8 -39.45 28.92 -77.07
C THR A 8 -39.99 28.10 -78.25
N LEU A 9 -39.72 26.79 -78.23
CA LEU A 9 -40.31 25.84 -79.18
C LEU A 9 -40.55 24.45 -78.58
N ILE A 10 -40.94 24.36 -77.30
CA ILE A 10 -41.59 23.16 -76.71
C ILE A 10 -42.56 23.64 -75.61
N VAL A 11 -43.54 24.47 -75.98
CA VAL A 11 -44.63 24.89 -75.05
C VAL A 11 -46.02 24.60 -75.65
N VAL A 12 -46.13 24.02 -76.85
CA VAL A 12 -47.43 23.97 -77.57
C VAL A 12 -47.95 22.56 -77.89
N LEU A 13 -47.31 21.45 -77.48
CA LEU A 13 -47.80 20.10 -77.81
C LEU A 13 -47.77 19.07 -76.65
N GLY A 14 -48.13 19.49 -75.43
CA GLY A 14 -48.20 18.58 -74.28
C GLY A 14 -49.35 18.81 -73.28
N PHE A 15 -50.30 19.70 -73.57
CA PHE A 15 -51.49 19.83 -72.74
C PHE A 15 -52.52 18.74 -73.10
N SER A 16 -52.22 17.51 -72.68
CA SER A 16 -53.25 16.50 -72.45
C SER A 16 -53.72 16.61 -71.00
N ASN A 17 -54.95 17.10 -70.82
CA ASN A 17 -55.86 16.85 -69.69
C ASN A 17 -55.21 16.40 -68.36
N LEU A 18 -54.70 17.35 -67.56
CA LEU A 18 -54.60 17.15 -66.11
C LEU A 18 -55.88 17.73 -65.50
N THR A 19 -56.99 16.99 -65.60
CA THR A 19 -58.07 17.14 -64.63
C THR A 19 -57.51 16.69 -63.30
N PHE A 20 -57.34 17.60 -62.34
CA PHE A 20 -57.09 17.23 -60.95
C PHE A 20 -58.27 16.36 -60.51
N ALA A 21 -58.04 15.05 -60.42
CA ALA A 21 -59.05 14.13 -59.92
C ALA A 21 -59.35 14.55 -58.48
N VAL A 22 -60.62 14.92 -58.23
CA VAL A 22 -61.12 15.15 -56.88
C VAL A 22 -60.87 13.87 -56.09
N PRO A 23 -60.23 13.93 -54.90
CA PRO A 23 -60.00 12.74 -54.09
C PRO A 23 -61.34 12.06 -53.81
N LEU A 24 -61.45 10.80 -54.20
CA LEU A 24 -62.61 9.97 -53.92
C LEU A 24 -62.42 9.27 -52.58
N THR A 25 -63.53 9.08 -51.87
CA THR A 25 -63.52 8.37 -50.58
C THR A 25 -64.10 6.97 -50.77
N PHE A 26 -63.35 5.96 -50.33
CA PHE A 26 -63.70 4.56 -50.46
C PHE A 26 -63.76 3.91 -49.08
N ASP A 27 -64.94 3.39 -48.75
CA ASP A 27 -65.19 2.70 -47.48
C ASP A 27 -65.23 1.19 -47.72
N TRP A 28 -64.42 0.42 -47.00
CA TRP A 28 -64.46 -1.03 -47.12
C TRP A 28 -65.82 -1.55 -46.64
N ASN A 29 -66.48 -2.36 -47.48
CA ASN A 29 -67.81 -2.89 -47.17
C ASN A 29 -67.80 -4.36 -46.72
N GLY A 30 -66.67 -5.07 -46.86
CA GLY A 30 -66.49 -6.46 -46.42
C GLY A 30 -67.15 -7.53 -47.29
N VAL A 31 -67.65 -7.19 -48.49
CA VAL A 31 -68.32 -8.15 -49.39
C VAL A 31 -67.35 -9.17 -49.99
N GLY A 32 -66.12 -8.75 -50.31
CA GLY A 32 -65.06 -9.62 -50.86
C GLY A 32 -63.72 -9.40 -50.17
N THR A 33 -62.67 -10.11 -50.60
CA THR A 33 -61.30 -9.93 -50.10
C THR A 33 -60.41 -9.14 -51.05
N ASN A 34 -60.74 -9.06 -52.34
CA ASN A 34 -59.90 -8.43 -53.35
C ASN A 34 -60.01 -6.89 -53.28
N TRP A 35 -58.89 -6.20 -53.06
CA TRP A 35 -58.79 -4.75 -53.09
C TRP A 35 -59.19 -4.16 -54.45
N ALA A 36 -58.78 -4.79 -55.55
CA ALA A 36 -59.00 -4.29 -56.92
C ALA A 36 -60.40 -4.67 -57.47
N SER A 37 -61.40 -4.75 -56.60
CA SER A 37 -62.78 -5.08 -56.96
C SER A 37 -63.72 -4.01 -56.43
N SER A 38 -64.44 -3.33 -57.32
CA SER A 38 -65.35 -2.24 -56.93
C SER A 38 -66.50 -2.71 -56.03
N ILE A 39 -66.88 -3.99 -56.09
CA ILE A 39 -67.89 -4.55 -55.17
C ILE A 39 -67.42 -4.60 -53.72
N SER A 40 -66.11 -4.52 -53.46
CA SER A 40 -65.53 -4.53 -52.11
C SER A 40 -65.56 -3.15 -51.43
N TRP A 41 -65.99 -2.10 -52.14
CA TRP A 41 -65.93 -0.71 -51.69
C TRP A 41 -67.27 0.00 -51.84
N ASN A 42 -67.60 0.85 -50.87
CA ASN A 42 -68.62 1.88 -51.03
C ASN A 42 -67.91 3.18 -51.40
N GLU A 43 -68.08 3.61 -52.65
CA GLU A 43 -67.48 4.81 -53.21
C GLU A 43 -68.41 6.02 -52.98
N THR A 44 -67.88 7.10 -52.39
CA THR A 44 -68.61 8.37 -52.28
C THR A 44 -68.26 9.27 -53.45
N GLY A 45 -69.19 9.44 -54.39
CA GLY A 45 -69.10 10.44 -55.46
C GLY A 45 -68.59 9.96 -56.83
N GLY A 46 -68.59 8.65 -57.14
CA GLY A 46 -68.19 8.15 -58.47
C GLY A 46 -68.97 6.94 -59.03
N LEU A 47 -68.36 6.19 -59.96
CA LEU A 47 -69.03 5.30 -60.94
C LEU A 47 -68.94 3.79 -60.66
N GLY A 48 -68.53 3.37 -59.46
CA GLY A 48 -68.35 1.95 -59.11
C GLY A 48 -66.94 1.45 -59.37
N ASP A 49 -65.97 2.10 -58.73
CA ASP A 49 -64.53 1.86 -58.91
C ASP A 49 -63.85 1.34 -57.61
N TYR A 50 -62.54 1.15 -57.62
CA TYR A 50 -61.74 0.79 -56.43
C TYR A 50 -60.61 1.80 -56.16
N PRO A 51 -60.06 1.86 -54.93
CA PRO A 51 -59.00 2.79 -54.60
C PRO A 51 -57.74 2.58 -55.43
N GLY A 52 -57.24 3.64 -56.05
CA GLY A 52 -56.06 3.62 -56.91
C GLY A 52 -56.34 3.22 -58.37
N SER A 53 -57.59 2.89 -58.71
CA SER A 53 -57.97 2.57 -60.08
C SER A 53 -57.75 3.75 -61.03
N GLY A 54 -57.43 3.45 -62.29
CA GLY A 54 -57.10 4.46 -63.30
C GLY A 54 -55.83 5.27 -63.01
N GLY A 55 -55.01 4.86 -62.03
CA GLY A 55 -53.81 5.59 -61.61
C GLY A 55 -54.09 6.78 -60.68
N ARG A 56 -55.27 6.86 -60.06
CA ARG A 56 -55.55 7.85 -59.00
C ARG A 56 -54.60 7.64 -57.83
N THR A 57 -54.09 8.72 -57.26
CA THR A 57 -53.10 8.67 -56.16
C THR A 57 -53.55 9.44 -54.92
N THR A 58 -54.70 10.10 -54.97
CA THR A 58 -55.22 10.97 -53.90
C THR A 58 -56.41 10.36 -53.18
N ASP A 59 -56.77 9.11 -53.50
CA ASP A 59 -57.94 8.43 -52.92
C ASP A 59 -57.82 8.27 -51.39
N ILE A 60 -58.91 8.54 -50.68
CA ILE A 60 -59.04 8.38 -49.23
C ILE A 60 -59.67 7.02 -48.97
N VAL A 61 -58.96 6.14 -48.27
CA VAL A 61 -59.40 4.78 -47.99
C VAL A 61 -59.76 4.66 -46.52
N ARG A 62 -60.99 4.26 -46.20
CA ARG A 62 -61.46 4.18 -44.82
C ARG A 62 -61.93 2.78 -44.45
N PHE A 63 -61.65 2.40 -43.22
CA PHE A 63 -62.04 1.13 -42.63
C PHE A 63 -62.81 1.40 -41.32
N GLY A 64 -63.90 0.65 -41.08
CA GLY A 64 -64.64 0.72 -39.80
C GLY A 64 -65.67 1.86 -39.70
N VAL A 65 -66.03 2.50 -40.81
CA VAL A 65 -67.00 3.61 -40.86
C VAL A 65 -68.48 3.18 -40.87
N THR A 66 -68.79 1.94 -41.25
CA THR A 66 -70.18 1.47 -41.42
C THR A 66 -70.83 0.85 -40.19
N GLY A 67 -70.10 0.69 -39.07
CA GLY A 67 -70.65 0.05 -37.86
C GLY A 67 -70.64 -1.48 -37.87
N LEU A 68 -70.15 -2.12 -38.94
CA LEU A 68 -70.22 -3.56 -39.16
C LEU A 68 -68.86 -4.25 -38.97
N SER A 69 -68.86 -5.47 -38.43
CA SER A 69 -67.67 -6.33 -38.41
C SER A 69 -67.40 -6.92 -39.81
N TYR A 70 -66.18 -6.77 -40.32
CA TYR A 70 -65.79 -7.33 -41.62
C TYR A 70 -65.34 -8.79 -41.49
N THR A 71 -66.10 -9.73 -42.07
CA THR A 71 -65.68 -11.14 -42.19
C THR A 71 -64.58 -11.29 -43.25
N ASN A 72 -64.71 -10.59 -44.38
CA ASN A 72 -63.69 -10.57 -45.43
C ASN A 72 -62.78 -9.35 -45.26
N GLN A 73 -61.48 -9.61 -45.11
CA GLN A 73 -60.45 -8.60 -44.89
C GLN A 73 -59.77 -8.23 -46.23
N PRO A 74 -59.33 -6.98 -46.39
CA PRO A 74 -58.77 -6.48 -47.64
C PRO A 74 -57.41 -7.13 -47.99
N THR A 75 -57.28 -7.59 -49.24
CA THR A 75 -56.06 -8.18 -49.80
C THR A 75 -55.67 -7.45 -51.09
N LEU A 76 -54.46 -6.89 -51.11
CA LEU A 76 -53.83 -6.23 -52.24
C LEU A 76 -52.70 -7.10 -52.81
N THR A 77 -52.72 -7.34 -54.11
CA THR A 77 -51.72 -8.14 -54.83
C THR A 77 -51.02 -7.39 -55.97
N ALA A 78 -51.40 -6.14 -56.22
CA ALA A 78 -50.80 -5.27 -57.24
C ALA A 78 -50.41 -3.92 -56.61
N SER A 79 -49.28 -3.36 -57.03
CA SER A 79 -48.77 -2.11 -56.46
C SER A 79 -49.60 -0.90 -56.88
N LEU A 80 -49.88 0.01 -55.95
CA LEU A 80 -50.61 1.25 -56.22
C LEU A 80 -50.28 2.34 -55.20
N THR A 81 -50.74 3.56 -55.47
CA THR A 81 -50.59 4.73 -54.57
C THR A 81 -51.96 5.29 -54.22
N ILE A 82 -52.16 5.69 -52.97
CA ILE A 82 -53.38 6.32 -52.45
C ILE A 82 -53.04 7.52 -51.54
N GLY A 83 -54.02 8.39 -51.32
CA GLY A 83 -53.88 9.60 -50.52
C GLY A 83 -53.77 9.30 -49.03
N SER A 84 -54.71 8.51 -48.49
CA SER A 84 -54.70 8.15 -47.07
C SER A 84 -55.37 6.82 -46.78
N ILE A 85 -54.99 6.23 -45.65
CA ILE A 85 -55.73 5.16 -44.97
C ILE A 85 -56.22 5.71 -43.63
N GLU A 86 -57.49 5.53 -43.35
CA GLU A 86 -58.11 5.91 -42.08
C GLU A 86 -58.79 4.66 -41.49
N PHE A 87 -58.25 4.17 -40.38
CA PHE A 87 -58.92 3.22 -39.51
C PHE A 87 -59.80 4.01 -38.53
N GLY A 88 -61.11 3.89 -38.64
CA GLY A 88 -62.07 4.64 -37.83
C GLY A 88 -62.85 5.71 -38.61
N GLY A 89 -63.64 6.52 -37.89
CA GLY A 89 -64.65 7.43 -38.44
C GLY A 89 -66.12 7.05 -38.11
N GLY A 90 -66.33 6.00 -37.31
CA GLY A 90 -67.63 5.48 -36.86
C GLY A 90 -67.50 4.48 -35.68
N ILE A 91 -68.52 3.65 -35.42
CA ILE A 91 -68.46 2.58 -34.39
C ILE A 91 -67.72 1.37 -34.96
N GLN A 92 -66.44 1.18 -34.65
CA GLN A 92 -65.71 -0.03 -35.03
C GLN A 92 -65.84 -1.11 -33.93
N THR A 93 -66.41 -2.26 -34.27
CA THR A 93 -66.60 -3.39 -33.34
C THR A 93 -65.44 -4.39 -33.36
N ASN A 94 -64.77 -4.55 -34.49
CA ASN A 94 -63.60 -5.42 -34.72
C ASN A 94 -62.55 -4.68 -35.56
N GLY A 95 -61.26 -5.01 -35.37
CA GLY A 95 -60.16 -4.44 -36.13
C GLY A 95 -60.06 -4.94 -37.58
N THR A 96 -59.40 -4.15 -38.43
CA THR A 96 -59.20 -4.42 -39.86
C THR A 96 -57.79 -4.92 -40.14
N HIS A 97 -57.67 -5.96 -40.97
CA HIS A 97 -56.41 -6.57 -41.36
C HIS A 97 -56.13 -6.33 -42.85
N ILE A 98 -55.25 -5.38 -43.16
CA ILE A 98 -54.83 -5.12 -44.54
C ILE A 98 -53.70 -6.05 -44.91
N THR A 99 -53.95 -6.93 -45.89
CA THR A 99 -52.95 -7.88 -46.40
C THR A 99 -52.37 -7.38 -47.72
N VAL A 100 -51.08 -7.05 -47.76
CA VAL A 100 -50.37 -6.68 -48.99
C VAL A 100 -49.37 -7.79 -49.34
N ASN A 101 -49.58 -8.48 -50.46
CA ASN A 101 -48.79 -9.65 -50.85
C ASN A 101 -48.08 -9.43 -52.18
N GLY A 102 -46.74 -9.49 -52.17
CA GLY A 102 -45.92 -9.32 -53.37
C GLY A 102 -46.06 -7.96 -54.08
N ALA A 103 -46.66 -6.97 -53.41
CA ALA A 103 -46.98 -5.65 -53.96
C ALA A 103 -46.47 -4.52 -53.06
N THR A 104 -46.47 -3.29 -53.58
CA THR A 104 -46.16 -2.07 -52.82
C THR A 104 -47.38 -1.16 -52.75
N LEU A 105 -47.85 -0.88 -51.53
CA LEU A 105 -48.88 0.11 -51.27
C LEU A 105 -48.25 1.40 -50.77
N THR A 106 -48.27 2.45 -51.59
CA THR A 106 -47.82 3.79 -51.19
C THR A 106 -49.01 4.61 -50.69
N VAL A 107 -48.88 5.21 -49.51
CA VAL A 107 -49.94 5.94 -48.81
C VAL A 107 -49.39 7.28 -48.36
N GLY A 108 -50.16 8.37 -48.52
CA GLY A 108 -49.79 9.65 -47.90
C GLY A 108 -49.79 9.52 -46.37
N THR A 109 -50.95 9.33 -45.75
CA THR A 109 -51.05 9.20 -44.28
C THR A 109 -51.83 7.96 -43.86
N ILE A 110 -51.40 7.32 -42.78
CA ILE A 110 -52.17 6.26 -42.12
C ILE A 110 -52.62 6.80 -40.75
N THR A 111 -53.91 6.86 -40.51
CA THR A 111 -54.47 7.37 -39.25
C THR A 111 -55.38 6.31 -38.62
N GLN A 112 -55.26 6.09 -37.33
CA GLN A 112 -56.22 5.32 -36.53
C GLN A 112 -56.94 6.27 -35.56
N ASP A 113 -58.15 6.70 -35.92
CA ASP A 113 -59.00 7.59 -35.13
C ASP A 113 -60.32 6.89 -34.76
N ILE A 114 -60.27 6.10 -33.69
CA ILE A 114 -61.42 5.36 -33.18
C ILE A 114 -61.95 6.10 -31.96
N ASN A 115 -63.12 6.74 -32.11
CA ASN A 115 -63.82 7.48 -31.06
C ASN A 115 -65.15 6.79 -30.74
N THR A 116 -65.16 5.93 -29.72
CA THR A 116 -66.41 5.32 -29.23
C THR A 116 -66.63 5.63 -27.75
N THR A 117 -67.88 5.90 -27.37
CA THR A 117 -68.29 6.20 -25.99
C THR A 117 -68.79 4.95 -25.23
N SER A 118 -68.81 3.78 -25.88
CA SER A 118 -69.49 2.57 -25.40
C SER A 118 -68.54 1.36 -25.30
N ALA A 119 -68.37 0.86 -24.07
CA ALA A 119 -67.75 -0.41 -23.66
C ALA A 119 -66.23 -0.61 -23.92
N SER A 120 -65.61 -1.46 -23.08
CA SER A 120 -64.15 -1.68 -22.94
C SER A 120 -63.56 -2.57 -24.05
N ASN A 121 -63.82 -2.27 -25.31
CA ASN A 121 -63.32 -3.08 -26.44
C ASN A 121 -61.87 -2.70 -26.79
N THR A 122 -61.10 -3.70 -27.23
CA THR A 122 -59.75 -3.52 -27.78
C THR A 122 -59.78 -3.71 -29.29
N ILE A 123 -59.35 -2.70 -30.04
CA ILE A 123 -59.27 -2.74 -31.50
C ILE A 123 -57.82 -2.94 -31.94
N PHE A 124 -57.61 -3.95 -32.77
CA PHE A 124 -56.32 -4.29 -33.37
C PHE A 124 -56.42 -4.16 -34.88
N ASP A 125 -55.88 -3.09 -35.44
CA ASP A 125 -55.73 -2.94 -36.89
C ASP A 125 -54.35 -3.46 -37.32
N TYR A 126 -54.29 -4.20 -38.42
CA TYR A 126 -53.08 -4.86 -38.90
C TYR A 126 -52.68 -4.37 -40.29
N LEU A 127 -51.39 -4.09 -40.43
CA LEU A 127 -50.66 -3.96 -41.67
C LEU A 127 -49.84 -5.24 -41.85
N GLN A 128 -50.24 -6.15 -42.73
CA GLN A 128 -49.67 -7.50 -42.79
C GLN A 128 -49.40 -7.96 -44.23
N GLY A 129 -48.59 -9.02 -44.38
CA GLY A 129 -48.37 -9.70 -45.67
C GLY A 129 -46.91 -9.67 -46.14
N THR A 130 -46.66 -10.23 -47.33
CA THR A 130 -45.29 -10.41 -47.87
C THR A 130 -44.78 -9.21 -48.67
N GLY A 131 -45.58 -8.16 -48.83
CA GLY A 131 -45.29 -6.98 -49.64
C GLY A 131 -44.65 -5.82 -48.87
N THR A 132 -44.78 -4.61 -49.42
CA THR A 132 -44.28 -3.36 -48.85
C THR A 132 -45.42 -2.37 -48.64
N ILE A 133 -45.43 -1.67 -47.51
CA ILE A 133 -46.27 -0.48 -47.31
C ILE A 133 -45.34 0.72 -47.10
N SER A 134 -45.56 1.81 -47.84
CA SER A 134 -44.80 3.05 -47.71
C SER A 134 -45.73 4.19 -47.35
N ALA A 135 -45.63 4.72 -46.12
CA ALA A 135 -46.45 5.82 -45.60
C ALA A 135 -45.62 7.10 -45.42
N ALA A 136 -46.20 8.28 -45.64
CA ALA A 136 -45.54 9.54 -45.26
C ALA A 136 -45.63 9.79 -43.75
N SER A 137 -46.72 9.41 -43.09
CA SER A 137 -46.81 9.42 -41.61
C SER A 137 -47.83 8.41 -41.11
N ILE A 138 -47.69 8.05 -39.82
CA ILE A 138 -48.64 7.20 -39.10
C ILE A 138 -49.11 7.96 -37.86
N THR A 139 -50.42 8.01 -37.61
CA THR A 139 -51.00 8.54 -36.38
C THR A 139 -51.89 7.48 -35.74
N VAL A 140 -51.69 7.21 -34.45
CA VAL A 140 -52.42 6.19 -33.68
C VAL A 140 -53.10 6.85 -32.49
N GLY A 141 -54.41 6.66 -32.35
CA GLY A 141 -55.22 7.24 -31.26
C GLY A 141 -56.10 8.39 -31.74
N SER A 142 -57.16 8.68 -30.99
CA SER A 142 -58.16 9.67 -31.36
C SER A 142 -57.80 11.08 -30.90
N GLY A 143 -58.26 12.10 -31.65
CA GLY A 143 -58.18 13.50 -31.24
C GLY A 143 -59.04 13.88 -30.03
N ALA A 144 -59.89 12.97 -29.55
CA ALA A 144 -60.74 13.17 -28.38
C ALA A 144 -60.41 12.19 -27.25
N THR A 145 -60.58 12.62 -25.99
CA THR A 145 -60.42 11.77 -24.82
C THR A 145 -61.51 10.68 -24.78
N THR A 146 -61.12 9.41 -24.69
CA THR A 146 -62.05 8.27 -24.57
C THR A 146 -61.89 7.59 -23.21
N SER A 147 -62.98 7.03 -22.66
CA SER A 147 -62.97 6.41 -21.32
C SER A 147 -62.79 4.88 -21.34
N GLY A 148 -62.71 4.24 -22.51
CA GLY A 148 -62.87 2.78 -22.58
C GLY A 148 -62.20 2.01 -23.71
N THR A 149 -62.00 2.58 -24.91
CA THR A 149 -61.50 1.85 -26.09
C THR A 149 -59.99 1.82 -26.16
N PHE A 150 -59.40 0.64 -26.37
CA PHE A 150 -57.97 0.49 -26.65
C PHE A 150 -57.72 0.45 -28.17
N ASN A 151 -56.74 1.21 -28.65
CA ASN A 151 -56.49 1.42 -30.08
C ASN A 151 -55.06 0.97 -30.44
N PHE A 152 -54.93 -0.11 -31.22
CA PHE A 152 -53.62 -0.63 -31.60
C PHE A 152 -53.48 -0.75 -33.11
N LEU A 153 -52.36 -0.25 -33.64
CA LEU A 153 -51.93 -0.48 -35.00
C LEU A 153 -50.70 -1.40 -34.99
N LEU A 154 -50.84 -2.56 -35.61
CA LEU A 154 -49.84 -3.62 -35.63
C LEU A 154 -49.27 -3.77 -37.03
N SER A 155 -47.98 -4.03 -37.11
CA SER A 155 -47.27 -4.28 -38.35
C SER A 155 -46.62 -5.66 -38.35
N ASP A 156 -47.10 -6.51 -39.26
CA ASP A 156 -46.58 -7.84 -39.63
C ASP A 156 -46.35 -7.89 -41.15
N ILE A 157 -46.02 -6.73 -41.74
CA ILE A 157 -45.72 -6.58 -43.16
C ILE A 157 -44.22 -6.84 -43.36
N ALA A 158 -43.84 -7.51 -44.46
CA ALA A 158 -42.44 -7.77 -44.74
C ALA A 158 -41.57 -6.48 -44.78
N THR A 159 -42.12 -5.38 -45.29
CA THR A 159 -41.45 -4.06 -45.25
C THR A 159 -42.44 -2.91 -45.02
N LEU A 160 -42.19 -2.09 -44.00
CA LEU A 160 -42.91 -0.86 -43.70
C LEU A 160 -41.95 0.34 -43.80
N ASN A 161 -42.15 1.21 -44.77
CA ASN A 161 -41.40 2.47 -44.87
C ASN A 161 -42.25 3.62 -44.33
N VAL A 162 -41.71 4.42 -43.41
CA VAL A 162 -42.35 5.63 -42.88
C VAL A 162 -41.40 6.81 -43.05
N SER A 163 -41.68 7.69 -44.00
CA SER A 163 -40.76 8.80 -44.32
C SER A 163 -40.84 9.97 -43.33
N GLY A 164 -41.97 10.12 -42.63
CA GLY A 164 -42.20 11.09 -41.57
C GLY A 164 -42.38 10.42 -40.20
N ASN A 165 -43.28 10.97 -39.37
CA ASN A 165 -43.39 10.58 -37.96
C ASN A 165 -44.39 9.43 -37.73
N VAL A 166 -44.16 8.66 -36.67
CA VAL A 166 -45.19 7.85 -36.00
C VAL A 166 -45.65 8.62 -34.78
N THR A 167 -46.88 9.13 -34.81
CA THR A 167 -47.47 9.91 -33.71
C THR A 167 -48.46 9.04 -32.94
N ILE A 168 -48.30 8.93 -31.63
CA ILE A 168 -49.20 8.18 -30.76
C ILE A 168 -49.87 9.15 -29.80
N ILE A 169 -51.19 9.26 -29.91
CA ILE A 169 -52.00 10.14 -29.09
C ILE A 169 -52.42 9.37 -27.83
N SER A 170 -51.97 9.84 -26.67
CA SER A 170 -52.49 9.39 -25.37
C SER A 170 -53.85 10.03 -25.18
N ASN A 171 -54.90 9.30 -25.56
CA ASN A 171 -56.29 9.76 -25.50
C ASN A 171 -57.16 8.92 -24.54
N VAL A 172 -56.63 7.85 -23.97
CA VAL A 172 -57.38 6.93 -23.11
C VAL A 172 -56.95 7.08 -21.65
N ASN A 173 -57.92 7.17 -20.74
CA ASN A 173 -57.70 7.12 -19.28
C ASN A 173 -57.52 5.69 -18.73
N LYS A 174 -56.84 4.82 -19.50
CA LYS A 174 -56.48 3.45 -19.12
C LYS A 174 -55.06 3.13 -19.56
N GLN A 175 -54.42 2.22 -18.85
CA GLN A 175 -53.10 1.70 -19.18
C GLN A 175 -53.13 0.91 -20.48
N ASN A 176 -52.09 1.09 -21.31
CA ASN A 176 -51.97 0.55 -22.67
C ASN A 176 -53.09 1.04 -23.60
N GLY A 177 -53.52 2.30 -23.46
CA GLY A 177 -54.61 2.93 -24.21
C GLY A 177 -54.48 2.89 -25.73
N SER A 178 -53.43 3.52 -26.26
CA SER A 178 -53.16 3.60 -27.71
C SER A 178 -51.72 3.20 -28.01
N GLY A 179 -51.46 2.42 -29.06
CA GLY A 179 -50.09 1.98 -29.31
C GLY A 179 -49.81 1.45 -30.71
N PHE A 180 -48.55 1.60 -31.11
CA PHE A 180 -48.02 1.02 -32.34
C PHE A 180 -47.11 -0.17 -32.00
N ARG A 181 -47.24 -1.26 -32.75
CA ARG A 181 -46.40 -2.45 -32.58
C ARG A 181 -45.82 -2.92 -33.90
N LEU A 182 -44.50 -3.11 -33.92
CA LEU A 182 -43.84 -3.85 -34.98
C LEU A 182 -43.69 -5.31 -34.53
N GLU A 183 -44.51 -6.20 -35.05
CA GLU A 183 -44.53 -7.61 -34.67
C GLU A 183 -43.62 -8.47 -35.55
N ASN A 184 -43.39 -8.07 -36.80
CA ASN A 184 -42.54 -8.79 -37.75
C ASN A 184 -42.02 -7.89 -38.88
N GLY A 185 -41.12 -8.43 -39.71
CA GLY A 185 -40.60 -7.77 -40.90
C GLY A 185 -39.66 -6.60 -40.60
N ASN A 186 -39.41 -5.77 -41.61
CA ASN A 186 -38.52 -4.61 -41.52
C ASN A 186 -39.32 -3.31 -41.49
N MET A 187 -39.06 -2.43 -40.53
CA MET A 187 -39.58 -1.07 -40.53
C MET A 187 -38.45 -0.07 -40.73
N TYR A 188 -38.60 0.84 -41.70
CA TYR A 188 -37.68 1.95 -41.94
C TYR A 188 -38.35 3.26 -41.56
N LEU A 189 -37.91 3.90 -40.48
CA LEU A 189 -38.47 5.14 -39.95
C LEU A 189 -37.48 6.30 -40.10
N SER A 190 -37.85 7.28 -40.92
CA SER A 190 -37.04 8.49 -41.17
C SER A 190 -37.43 9.70 -40.30
N GLY A 191 -38.65 9.72 -39.76
CA GLY A 191 -39.06 10.72 -38.77
C GLY A 191 -38.86 10.24 -37.33
N GLN A 192 -39.68 10.76 -36.44
CA GLN A 192 -39.62 10.50 -35.00
C GLN A 192 -40.81 9.65 -34.55
N VAL A 193 -40.66 8.97 -33.42
CA VAL A 193 -41.79 8.48 -32.63
C VAL A 193 -42.18 9.59 -31.66
N ILE A 194 -43.38 10.14 -31.82
CA ILE A 194 -43.87 11.29 -31.06
C ILE A 194 -45.07 10.87 -30.23
N PHE A 195 -45.08 11.22 -28.96
CA PHE A 195 -46.23 11.03 -28.08
C PHE A 195 -46.92 12.37 -27.81
N THR A 196 -48.22 12.44 -28.08
CA THR A 196 -49.04 13.62 -27.77
C THR A 196 -50.01 13.26 -26.66
N THR A 197 -49.94 13.94 -25.52
CA THR A 197 -50.85 13.69 -24.39
C THR A 197 -52.01 14.69 -24.41
N LEU A 198 -53.25 14.20 -24.51
CA LEU A 198 -54.42 15.06 -24.41
C LEU A 198 -54.64 15.55 -22.97
N SER A 199 -55.32 16.69 -22.83
CA SER A 199 -55.72 17.20 -21.52
C SER A 199 -56.64 16.22 -20.78
N GLY A 200 -56.46 16.05 -19.48
CA GLY A 200 -57.29 15.16 -18.64
C GLY A 200 -56.85 13.69 -18.59
N ILE A 201 -55.73 13.32 -19.20
CA ILE A 201 -55.18 11.97 -19.13
C ILE A 201 -54.41 11.74 -17.83
N THR A 202 -55.00 10.94 -16.95
CA THR A 202 -54.51 10.59 -15.60
C THR A 202 -53.85 9.22 -15.54
N ALA A 203 -54.15 8.31 -16.48
CA ALA A 203 -53.54 6.98 -16.53
C ALA A 203 -52.02 7.00 -16.77
N SER A 204 -51.33 6.01 -16.23
CA SER A 204 -49.92 5.71 -16.53
C SER A 204 -49.82 4.68 -17.67
N ASN A 205 -48.80 4.77 -18.52
CA ASN A 205 -48.70 4.04 -19.80
C ASN A 205 -49.95 4.16 -20.69
N ALA A 206 -50.59 5.33 -20.77
CA ALA A 206 -51.72 5.54 -21.67
C ALA A 206 -51.35 5.29 -23.14
N SER A 207 -50.07 5.38 -23.51
CA SER A 207 -49.60 5.06 -24.86
C SER A 207 -48.25 4.37 -24.91
N TYR A 208 -47.97 3.63 -25.99
CA TYR A 208 -46.66 2.98 -26.15
C TYR A 208 -46.27 2.74 -27.60
N PHE A 209 -44.96 2.72 -27.85
CA PHE A 209 -44.35 2.22 -29.08
C PHE A 209 -43.47 1.03 -28.73
N THR A 210 -43.66 -0.09 -29.41
CA THR A 210 -42.93 -1.31 -29.09
C THR A 210 -42.60 -2.13 -30.32
N ILE A 211 -41.53 -2.91 -30.23
CA ILE A 211 -41.25 -3.97 -31.19
C ILE A 211 -41.38 -5.32 -30.46
N ASN A 212 -41.88 -6.32 -31.18
CA ASN A 212 -42.01 -7.71 -30.75
C ASN A 212 -42.68 -7.93 -29.39
N THR A 213 -44.01 -7.82 -29.32
CA THR A 213 -44.76 -8.03 -28.07
C THR A 213 -45.66 -9.25 -28.07
N VAL A 214 -45.51 -10.14 -29.05
CA VAL A 214 -46.32 -11.35 -29.25
C VAL A 214 -47.81 -11.01 -29.41
N ALA A 215 -48.31 -11.16 -30.63
CA ALA A 215 -49.75 -11.28 -30.88
C ALA A 215 -50.04 -12.44 -31.85
N GLN A 216 -50.91 -13.33 -31.38
CA GLN A 216 -51.75 -14.28 -32.13
C GLN A 216 -51.18 -15.51 -32.86
N ALA A 217 -49.93 -15.58 -33.33
CA ALA A 217 -49.49 -16.73 -34.16
C ALA A 217 -48.78 -17.88 -33.41
N GLY A 218 -48.44 -17.72 -32.13
CA GLY A 218 -47.67 -18.73 -31.38
C GLY A 218 -46.23 -18.97 -31.86
N GLY A 219 -45.75 -18.17 -32.82
CA GLY A 219 -44.39 -18.25 -33.39
C GLY A 219 -43.45 -17.20 -32.81
N ASN A 220 -42.15 -17.51 -32.81
CA ASN A 220 -41.09 -16.62 -32.38
C ASN A 220 -40.70 -15.68 -33.56
N THR A 221 -41.06 -14.39 -33.52
CA THR A 221 -40.74 -13.42 -34.59
C THR A 221 -39.47 -12.63 -34.28
N THR A 222 -38.83 -12.06 -35.32
CA THR A 222 -37.61 -11.25 -35.20
C THR A 222 -37.66 -9.94 -36.00
N PRO A 223 -38.55 -8.99 -35.65
CA PRO A 223 -38.66 -7.74 -36.39
C PRO A 223 -37.39 -6.89 -36.32
N HIS A 224 -37.15 -6.13 -37.37
CA HIS A 224 -36.01 -5.21 -37.50
C HIS A 224 -36.50 -3.77 -37.70
N LEU A 225 -36.11 -2.87 -36.80
CA LEU A 225 -36.43 -1.44 -36.86
C LEU A 225 -35.18 -0.64 -37.25
N TYR A 226 -35.25 0.07 -38.37
CA TYR A 226 -34.23 0.99 -38.85
C TYR A 226 -34.63 2.44 -38.55
N LEU A 227 -33.78 3.15 -37.81
CA LEU A 227 -33.99 4.54 -37.40
C LEU A 227 -32.97 5.44 -38.11
N SER A 228 -33.43 6.26 -39.07
CA SER A 228 -32.59 7.17 -39.86
C SER A 228 -32.69 8.64 -39.42
N ASN A 229 -33.49 8.94 -38.39
CA ASN A 229 -33.52 10.26 -37.76
C ASN A 229 -32.40 10.42 -36.72
N VAL A 230 -31.83 11.62 -36.60
CA VAL A 230 -30.77 11.95 -35.61
C VAL A 230 -31.26 11.77 -34.18
N ASN A 231 -32.52 12.13 -33.92
CA ASN A 231 -33.15 12.01 -32.61
C ASN A 231 -34.53 11.36 -32.79
N PRO A 232 -34.60 10.03 -33.00
CA PRO A 232 -35.85 9.35 -33.31
C PRO A 232 -36.81 9.30 -32.12
N LEU A 233 -36.32 9.58 -30.91
CA LEU A 233 -37.06 9.57 -29.64
C LEU A 233 -36.81 10.87 -28.85
N PRO A 234 -37.41 12.01 -29.26
CA PRO A 234 -37.09 13.32 -28.68
C PRO A 234 -37.58 13.53 -27.25
N SER A 235 -38.77 13.02 -26.90
CA SER A 235 -39.31 13.09 -25.54
C SER A 235 -40.38 12.02 -25.31
N ILE A 236 -40.28 11.28 -24.22
CA ILE A 236 -41.30 10.30 -23.78
C ILE A 236 -42.01 10.88 -22.55
N PRO A 237 -43.29 11.28 -22.66
CA PRO A 237 -44.06 11.83 -21.54
C PRO A 237 -44.12 10.85 -20.37
N THR A 238 -43.41 11.14 -19.28
CA THR A 238 -43.37 10.32 -18.06
C THR A 238 -44.46 10.83 -17.09
N PRO A 239 -45.40 10.01 -16.57
CA PRO A 239 -45.53 8.56 -16.70
C PRO A 239 -46.54 8.06 -17.75
N LYS A 240 -46.84 8.88 -18.76
CA LYS A 240 -47.97 8.67 -19.68
C LYS A 240 -47.65 7.75 -20.85
N ALA A 241 -46.40 7.66 -21.25
CA ALA A 241 -45.97 6.89 -22.41
C ALA A 241 -44.78 5.98 -22.09
N SER A 242 -44.58 4.96 -22.92
CA SER A 242 -43.42 4.08 -22.89
C SER A 242 -42.89 3.78 -24.29
N VAL A 243 -41.60 3.46 -24.36
CA VAL A 243 -40.95 2.88 -25.54
C VAL A 243 -40.17 1.66 -25.12
N ASN A 244 -40.42 0.56 -25.81
CA ASN A 244 -39.79 -0.72 -25.55
C ASN A 244 -39.19 -1.34 -26.83
N PHE A 245 -37.88 -1.61 -26.83
CA PHE A 245 -37.21 -2.33 -27.92
C PHE A 245 -36.72 -3.74 -27.55
N TYR A 246 -37.16 -4.27 -26.41
CA TYR A 246 -36.90 -5.64 -25.99
C TYR A 246 -38.21 -6.45 -25.95
N GLY A 247 -38.14 -7.73 -26.31
CA GLY A 247 -39.29 -8.62 -26.28
C GLY A 247 -39.64 -9.02 -24.85
N ASP A 248 -40.78 -8.56 -24.35
CA ASP A 248 -41.29 -8.86 -23.01
C ASP A 248 -42.11 -10.15 -22.94
N ARG A 249 -42.35 -10.83 -24.09
CA ARG A 249 -43.24 -11.99 -24.19
C ARG A 249 -42.74 -13.19 -25.01
N GLY A 250 -41.44 -13.24 -25.34
CA GLY A 250 -40.79 -14.45 -25.87
C GLY A 250 -40.06 -14.33 -27.21
N GLY A 251 -40.30 -13.27 -27.98
CA GLY A 251 -39.56 -12.91 -29.20
C GLY A 251 -38.39 -11.96 -28.98
N THR A 252 -37.56 -11.74 -30.02
CA THR A 252 -36.46 -10.76 -30.01
C THR A 252 -36.59 -9.69 -31.09
N GLY A 253 -36.18 -8.45 -30.85
CA GLY A 253 -36.13 -7.39 -31.88
C GLY A 253 -34.73 -6.82 -32.12
N THR A 254 -34.45 -6.41 -33.36
CA THR A 254 -33.20 -5.68 -33.68
C THR A 254 -33.50 -4.23 -34.00
N VAL A 255 -32.79 -3.32 -33.34
CA VAL A 255 -32.83 -1.88 -33.66
C VAL A 255 -31.52 -1.46 -34.30
N THR A 256 -31.62 -0.80 -35.45
CA THR A 256 -30.47 -0.31 -36.22
C THR A 256 -30.55 1.20 -36.41
N TYR A 257 -29.61 1.95 -35.84
CA TYR A 257 -29.48 3.40 -36.07
C TYR A 257 -28.61 3.66 -37.31
N THR A 258 -29.16 4.38 -38.28
CA THR A 258 -28.50 4.70 -39.57
C THR A 258 -28.32 6.19 -39.82
N ALA A 259 -28.83 7.05 -38.93
CA ALA A 259 -28.76 8.50 -39.05
C ALA A 259 -27.33 9.06 -38.96
N ALA A 260 -27.14 10.31 -39.37
CA ALA A 260 -25.91 11.05 -39.09
C ALA A 260 -25.90 11.54 -37.62
N ASN A 261 -24.87 11.21 -36.84
CA ASN A 261 -24.73 11.59 -35.42
C ASN A 261 -25.93 11.20 -34.52
N PRO A 262 -26.39 9.93 -34.53
CA PRO A 262 -27.61 9.54 -33.83
C PRO A 262 -27.49 9.65 -32.32
N VAL A 263 -28.58 10.07 -31.66
CA VAL A 263 -28.75 9.96 -30.21
C VAL A 263 -29.36 8.61 -29.89
N ILE A 264 -28.63 7.81 -29.11
CA ILE A 264 -29.05 6.46 -28.73
C ILE A 264 -29.91 6.54 -27.46
N TYR A 265 -31.04 5.85 -27.50
CA TYR A 265 -31.96 5.75 -26.38
C TYR A 265 -31.39 4.83 -25.31
N THR A 266 -31.38 5.28 -24.06
CA THR A 266 -30.67 4.59 -22.96
C THR A 266 -31.55 4.28 -21.75
N THR A 267 -32.78 4.78 -21.72
CA THR A 267 -33.71 4.49 -20.63
C THR A 267 -34.60 3.33 -21.01
N SER A 268 -34.74 2.30 -20.18
CA SER A 268 -35.82 1.33 -20.35
C SER A 268 -37.07 1.85 -19.63
N THR A 269 -38.21 1.81 -20.32
CA THR A 269 -39.53 1.99 -19.70
C THR A 269 -40.33 0.71 -19.95
N PRO A 270 -41.06 0.18 -18.97
CA PRO A 270 -41.86 -1.02 -19.18
C PRO A 270 -42.86 -0.76 -20.32
N GLY A 271 -42.84 -1.64 -21.33
CA GLY A 271 -43.84 -1.70 -22.38
C GLY A 271 -45.17 -2.30 -21.90
N PHE A 272 -45.89 -2.95 -22.81
CA PHE A 272 -47.25 -3.46 -22.65
C PHE A 272 -47.47 -4.33 -21.37
N GLY A 273 -48.05 -3.76 -20.30
CA GLY A 273 -48.29 -4.46 -19.03
C GLY A 273 -48.77 -3.56 -17.90
N THR A 274 -48.66 -3.99 -16.63
CA THR A 274 -49.01 -3.22 -15.41
C THR A 274 -48.01 -2.08 -15.09
N GLY A 275 -46.88 -2.02 -15.80
CA GLY A 275 -45.91 -0.93 -15.70
C GLY A 275 -46.25 0.23 -16.64
N GLY A 276 -46.04 1.45 -16.18
CA GLY A 276 -46.36 2.64 -16.96
C GLY A 276 -45.59 3.86 -16.55
N GLY A 277 -44.57 4.19 -17.35
CA GLY A 277 -43.97 5.51 -17.37
C GLY A 277 -43.14 5.91 -16.16
N THR A 278 -42.45 4.99 -15.50
CA THR A 278 -41.23 5.34 -14.77
C THR A 278 -40.08 4.59 -15.40
N ILE A 279 -38.89 5.21 -15.43
CA ILE A 279 -37.66 4.56 -15.89
C ILE A 279 -37.49 3.28 -15.05
N ASP A 280 -37.53 2.11 -15.69
CA ASP A 280 -37.34 0.82 -15.05
C ASP A 280 -35.92 0.33 -15.30
N THR A 281 -35.01 0.78 -14.45
CA THR A 281 -33.60 0.43 -14.54
C THR A 281 -33.32 -1.07 -14.37
N THR A 282 -34.32 -1.92 -14.07
CA THR A 282 -34.13 -3.38 -13.97
C THR A 282 -34.23 -4.08 -15.32
N LYS A 283 -34.89 -3.48 -16.32
CA LYS A 283 -35.14 -4.09 -17.64
C LYS A 283 -34.15 -3.64 -18.70
N SER A 284 -33.98 -4.46 -19.74
CA SER A 284 -33.22 -4.11 -20.95
C SER A 284 -33.90 -2.95 -21.69
N SER A 285 -33.13 -2.18 -22.45
CA SER A 285 -33.66 -1.19 -23.40
C SER A 285 -33.82 -1.80 -24.80
N TYR A 286 -33.00 -2.80 -25.14
CA TYR A 286 -32.97 -3.48 -26.44
C TYR A 286 -32.78 -4.99 -26.26
N ASP A 287 -33.24 -5.80 -27.23
CA ASP A 287 -32.70 -7.15 -27.42
C ASP A 287 -31.38 -7.10 -28.19
N TYR A 288 -31.38 -6.57 -29.43
CA TYR A 288 -30.19 -6.38 -30.24
C TYR A 288 -30.07 -4.93 -30.71
N LEU A 289 -28.86 -4.38 -30.66
CA LEU A 289 -28.59 -2.99 -31.05
C LEU A 289 -27.42 -2.90 -32.04
N THR A 290 -27.67 -2.26 -33.18
CA THR A 290 -26.66 -1.94 -34.19
C THR A 290 -26.60 -0.44 -34.42
N ILE A 291 -25.39 0.12 -34.35
CA ILE A 291 -25.11 1.53 -34.66
C ILE A 291 -24.24 1.56 -35.92
N GLN A 292 -24.81 2.02 -37.05
CA GLN A 292 -24.16 1.96 -38.37
C GLN A 292 -24.43 3.21 -39.24
N GLY A 293 -24.69 4.35 -38.62
CA GLY A 293 -24.90 5.63 -39.28
C GLY A 293 -23.62 6.35 -39.70
N THR A 294 -23.75 7.58 -40.22
CA THR A 294 -22.59 8.46 -40.47
C THR A 294 -22.32 9.35 -39.26
N GLY A 295 -21.11 9.92 -39.13
CA GLY A 295 -20.77 10.77 -37.98
C GLY A 295 -20.65 10.02 -36.65
N THR A 296 -20.83 10.72 -35.52
CA THR A 296 -20.60 10.18 -34.17
C THR A 296 -21.91 9.99 -33.40
N ALA A 297 -22.25 8.74 -33.09
CA ALA A 297 -23.36 8.40 -32.22
C ALA A 297 -23.09 8.82 -30.78
N THR A 298 -24.11 9.33 -30.09
CA THR A 298 -24.02 9.70 -28.67
C THR A 298 -24.94 8.80 -27.85
N ILE A 299 -24.36 8.06 -26.90
CA ILE A 299 -25.10 7.26 -25.92
C ILE A 299 -25.25 8.10 -24.64
N GLY A 300 -26.49 8.23 -24.14
CA GLY A 300 -26.78 8.92 -22.87
C GLY A 300 -26.90 10.45 -22.97
N ALA A 301 -27.51 10.99 -24.03
CA ALA A 301 -27.78 12.42 -24.11
C ALA A 301 -28.96 12.84 -23.20
N GLY A 302 -28.79 13.87 -22.36
CA GLY A 302 -29.85 14.43 -21.49
C GLY A 302 -29.47 14.56 -20.00
N THR A 303 -30.36 15.11 -19.17
CA THR A 303 -30.18 15.30 -17.71
C THR A 303 -30.52 14.07 -16.86
N THR A 304 -31.15 13.05 -17.46
CA THR A 304 -31.55 11.80 -16.79
C THR A 304 -30.91 10.65 -17.55
N VAL A 305 -29.67 10.31 -17.21
CA VAL A 305 -28.91 9.26 -17.93
C VAL A 305 -29.30 7.89 -17.37
N GLY A 306 -30.09 7.15 -18.15
CA GLY A 306 -30.38 5.74 -17.89
C GLY A 306 -29.19 4.84 -18.23
N ALA A 307 -29.12 3.65 -17.61
CA ALA A 307 -28.14 2.64 -17.97
C ALA A 307 -28.49 1.99 -19.33
N LEU A 308 -27.54 1.89 -20.26
CA LEU A 308 -27.74 1.15 -21.51
C LEU A 308 -27.74 -0.35 -21.21
N LYS A 309 -28.88 -1.02 -21.41
CA LYS A 309 -29.01 -2.46 -21.19
C LYS A 309 -29.48 -3.16 -22.47
N ILE A 310 -28.78 -4.21 -22.87
CA ILE A 310 -29.02 -4.96 -24.10
C ILE A 310 -29.02 -6.45 -23.74
N THR A 311 -30.06 -7.19 -24.13
CA THR A 311 -30.17 -8.63 -23.82
C THR A 311 -29.23 -9.49 -24.66
N GLY A 312 -29.05 -9.15 -25.93
CA GLY A 312 -28.20 -9.82 -26.92
C GLY A 312 -26.97 -8.98 -27.29
N ASP A 313 -26.68 -8.91 -28.59
CA ASP A 313 -25.45 -8.31 -29.10
C ASP A 313 -25.55 -6.79 -29.29
N LEU A 314 -24.42 -6.11 -29.04
CA LEU A 314 -24.17 -4.72 -29.42
C LEU A 314 -23.18 -4.68 -30.59
N THR A 315 -23.54 -4.03 -31.70
CA THR A 315 -22.62 -3.73 -32.79
C THR A 315 -22.39 -2.23 -32.93
N THR A 316 -21.13 -1.79 -32.81
CA THR A 316 -20.70 -0.40 -33.03
C THR A 316 -19.88 -0.30 -34.32
N ALA A 317 -20.57 -0.02 -35.43
CA ALA A 317 -19.98 0.14 -36.77
C ALA A 317 -19.74 1.61 -37.17
N SER A 318 -20.11 2.55 -36.30
CA SER A 318 -19.86 3.99 -36.47
C SER A 318 -19.19 4.56 -35.21
N PRO A 319 -18.48 5.69 -35.33
CA PRO A 319 -17.94 6.38 -34.16
C PRO A 319 -19.02 6.56 -33.09
N THR A 320 -18.73 6.17 -31.86
CA THR A 320 -19.70 6.12 -30.76
C THR A 320 -19.06 6.67 -29.49
N VAL A 321 -19.71 7.66 -28.88
CA VAL A 321 -19.27 8.29 -27.63
C VAL A 321 -20.31 8.02 -26.55
N PHE A 322 -19.87 7.50 -25.42
CA PHE A 322 -20.66 7.45 -24.19
C PHE A 322 -20.49 8.80 -23.48
N ASN A 323 -21.60 9.50 -23.24
CA ASN A 323 -21.58 10.83 -22.65
C ASN A 323 -20.85 10.84 -21.29
N SER A 324 -19.88 11.74 -21.12
CA SER A 324 -19.03 11.86 -19.93
C SER A 324 -19.66 12.66 -18.78
N SER A 325 -20.75 13.39 -19.03
CA SER A 325 -21.40 14.25 -18.03
C SER A 325 -22.25 13.50 -17.00
N ALA A 326 -22.57 12.22 -17.24
CA ALA A 326 -23.16 11.32 -16.25
C ALA A 326 -22.67 9.89 -16.50
N ALA A 327 -22.33 9.17 -15.44
CA ALA A 327 -21.84 7.80 -15.52
C ALA A 327 -22.88 6.89 -16.20
N THR A 328 -22.62 6.50 -17.45
CA THR A 328 -23.53 5.63 -18.20
C THR A 328 -23.12 4.18 -17.98
N ASN A 329 -23.79 3.50 -17.04
CA ASN A 329 -23.58 2.06 -16.86
C ASN A 329 -24.13 1.30 -18.07
N THR A 330 -23.36 0.35 -18.58
CA THR A 330 -23.69 -0.45 -19.77
C THR A 330 -23.68 -1.94 -19.45
N SER A 331 -24.71 -2.67 -19.86
CA SER A 331 -24.80 -4.12 -19.73
C SER A 331 -25.24 -4.74 -21.05
N ILE A 332 -24.47 -5.73 -21.51
CA ILE A 332 -24.65 -6.42 -22.79
C ILE A 332 -24.70 -7.92 -22.47
N GLY A 333 -25.84 -8.57 -22.66
CA GLY A 333 -26.01 -10.00 -22.38
C GLY A 333 -25.39 -10.92 -23.45
N GLY A 334 -25.16 -10.40 -24.67
CA GLY A 334 -24.45 -11.08 -25.75
C GLY A 334 -23.02 -10.56 -25.96
N ASN A 335 -22.60 -10.49 -27.22
CA ASN A 335 -21.29 -10.00 -27.65
C ASN A 335 -21.30 -8.51 -27.90
N TRP A 336 -20.15 -7.86 -27.72
CA TRP A 336 -19.89 -6.52 -28.23
C TRP A 336 -18.93 -6.60 -29.42
N ILE A 337 -19.44 -6.27 -30.61
CA ILE A 337 -18.69 -6.22 -31.86
C ILE A 337 -18.41 -4.75 -32.19
N ASN A 338 -17.15 -4.33 -32.09
CA ASN A 338 -16.72 -2.98 -32.45
C ASN A 338 -15.87 -2.97 -33.71
N THR A 339 -16.32 -2.29 -34.76
CA THR A 339 -15.58 -2.08 -36.00
C THR A 339 -15.23 -0.60 -36.23
N SER A 340 -15.47 0.27 -35.25
CA SER A 340 -15.29 1.73 -35.36
C SER A 340 -14.64 2.35 -34.13
N THR A 341 -14.70 3.68 -33.99
CA THR A 341 -14.16 4.40 -32.82
C THR A 341 -15.18 4.40 -31.68
N VAL A 342 -14.82 3.90 -30.51
CA VAL A 342 -15.61 3.93 -29.28
C VAL A 342 -14.86 4.74 -28.24
N THR A 343 -15.52 5.73 -27.64
CA THR A 343 -15.02 6.47 -26.49
C THR A 343 -15.96 6.27 -25.30
N GLY A 344 -15.47 5.59 -24.27
CA GLY A 344 -16.24 5.26 -23.06
C GLY A 344 -16.40 6.44 -22.09
N SER A 345 -17.30 6.26 -21.12
CA SER A 345 -17.57 7.22 -20.04
C SER A 345 -17.10 6.68 -18.67
N THR A 346 -17.36 7.42 -17.59
CA THR A 346 -17.00 7.02 -16.23
C THR A 346 -17.84 5.87 -15.66
N GLY A 347 -18.92 5.44 -16.36
CA GLY A 347 -19.79 4.33 -15.96
C GLY A 347 -19.18 2.95 -16.20
N THR A 348 -19.69 1.93 -15.50
CA THR A 348 -19.21 0.54 -15.61
C THR A 348 -19.79 -0.14 -16.84
N THR A 349 -19.01 -1.01 -17.48
CA THR A 349 -19.46 -1.84 -18.61
C THR A 349 -19.39 -3.32 -18.23
N ALA A 350 -20.46 -4.07 -18.45
CA ALA A 350 -20.48 -5.52 -18.29
C ALA A 350 -20.93 -6.17 -19.60
N VAL A 351 -20.11 -7.08 -20.14
CA VAL A 351 -20.41 -7.86 -21.35
C VAL A 351 -20.40 -9.33 -20.96
N SER A 352 -21.55 -10.01 -20.99
CA SER A 352 -21.62 -11.43 -20.64
C SER A 352 -20.97 -12.33 -21.70
N GLY A 353 -21.00 -11.93 -22.97
CA GLY A 353 -20.33 -12.62 -24.07
C GLY A 353 -18.92 -12.09 -24.37
N ASN A 354 -18.52 -12.15 -25.63
CA ASN A 354 -17.19 -11.74 -26.08
C ASN A 354 -17.15 -10.25 -26.44
N ILE A 355 -15.99 -9.61 -26.29
CA ILE A 355 -15.67 -8.36 -26.98
C ILE A 355 -14.80 -8.69 -28.19
N THR A 356 -15.25 -8.30 -29.38
CA THR A 356 -14.46 -8.33 -30.61
C THR A 356 -14.22 -6.91 -31.08
N ASN A 357 -12.99 -6.43 -30.93
CA ASN A 357 -12.56 -5.08 -31.29
C ASN A 357 -11.67 -5.10 -32.53
N SER A 358 -12.20 -4.67 -33.67
CA SER A 358 -11.44 -4.35 -34.88
C SER A 358 -11.37 -2.84 -35.17
N GLY A 359 -11.98 -2.01 -34.32
CA GLY A 359 -11.88 -0.55 -34.34
C GLY A 359 -11.01 0.04 -33.22
N THR A 360 -11.13 1.34 -32.97
CA THR A 360 -10.45 1.98 -31.83
C THR A 360 -11.39 1.99 -30.63
N MET A 361 -11.00 1.42 -29.50
CA MET A 361 -11.77 1.47 -28.26
C MET A 361 -10.95 2.15 -27.18
N THR A 362 -11.44 3.28 -26.66
CA THR A 362 -10.83 4.00 -25.54
C THR A 362 -11.83 4.06 -24.40
N LEU A 363 -11.57 3.28 -23.36
CA LEU A 363 -12.37 3.25 -22.15
C LEU A 363 -11.92 4.36 -21.20
N SER A 364 -12.84 4.80 -20.34
CA SER A 364 -12.61 5.85 -19.35
C SER A 364 -12.48 5.22 -17.95
N SER A 365 -12.78 5.95 -16.87
CA SER A 365 -12.50 5.50 -15.49
C SER A 365 -13.36 4.35 -14.97
N GLY A 366 -14.41 3.94 -15.69
CA GLY A 366 -15.30 2.87 -15.26
C GLY A 366 -14.70 1.49 -15.47
N SER A 367 -15.03 0.55 -14.58
CA SER A 367 -14.63 -0.86 -14.75
C SER A 367 -15.32 -1.51 -15.94
N THR A 368 -14.61 -2.39 -16.63
CA THR A 368 -15.12 -3.22 -17.72
C THR A 368 -14.97 -4.68 -17.36
N ASP A 369 -16.07 -5.42 -17.39
CA ASP A 369 -16.13 -6.85 -17.13
C ASP A 369 -16.57 -7.60 -18.40
N VAL A 370 -15.84 -8.64 -18.77
CA VAL A 370 -16.06 -9.45 -19.96
C VAL A 370 -16.17 -10.91 -19.53
N GLY A 371 -17.39 -11.43 -19.47
CA GLY A 371 -17.69 -12.82 -19.13
C GLY A 371 -17.20 -13.82 -20.18
N GLY A 372 -17.01 -13.37 -21.43
CA GLY A 372 -16.38 -14.14 -22.51
C GLY A 372 -14.92 -13.76 -22.77
N SER A 373 -14.49 -13.90 -24.02
CA SER A 373 -13.14 -13.58 -24.48
C SER A 373 -13.03 -12.16 -25.04
N LEU A 374 -11.83 -11.58 -24.96
CA LEU A 374 -11.47 -10.32 -25.60
C LEU A 374 -10.56 -10.58 -26.81
N SER A 375 -11.06 -10.28 -28.01
CA SER A 375 -10.28 -10.31 -29.25
C SER A 375 -10.03 -8.88 -29.74
N ASN A 376 -8.79 -8.42 -29.67
CA ASN A 376 -8.36 -7.10 -30.12
C ASN A 376 -7.47 -7.20 -31.35
N THR A 377 -7.98 -6.75 -32.49
CA THR A 377 -7.25 -6.66 -33.76
C THR A 377 -6.90 -5.24 -34.17
N SER A 378 -7.20 -4.25 -33.31
CA SER A 378 -6.91 -2.83 -33.53
C SER A 378 -6.49 -2.16 -32.21
N THR A 379 -6.90 -0.92 -31.93
CA THR A 379 -6.48 -0.20 -30.71
C THR A 379 -7.49 -0.41 -29.59
N PHE A 380 -7.02 -0.87 -28.42
CA PHE A 380 -7.79 -0.98 -27.19
C PHE A 380 -7.03 -0.28 -26.05
N THR A 381 -7.59 0.80 -25.52
CA THR A 381 -7.02 1.58 -24.41
C THR A 381 -7.98 1.53 -23.23
N THR A 382 -7.50 1.02 -22.09
CA THR A 382 -8.27 1.06 -20.83
C THR A 382 -8.13 2.44 -20.16
N GLY A 383 -9.12 2.82 -19.35
CA GLY A 383 -8.96 3.94 -18.41
C GLY A 383 -8.61 3.46 -17.01
N SER A 384 -8.86 4.31 -16.00
CA SER A 384 -8.43 4.03 -14.62
C SER A 384 -9.20 2.92 -13.89
N GLY A 385 -10.31 2.43 -14.47
CA GLY A 385 -11.09 1.31 -13.95
C GLY A 385 -10.51 -0.05 -14.31
N ASN A 386 -10.85 -1.09 -13.54
CA ASN A 386 -10.37 -2.45 -13.80
C ASN A 386 -10.92 -3.01 -15.12
N LEU A 387 -10.12 -3.79 -15.83
CA LEU A 387 -10.55 -4.64 -16.93
C LEU A 387 -10.48 -6.10 -16.48
N GLN A 388 -11.61 -6.79 -16.44
CA GLN A 388 -11.69 -8.23 -16.17
C GLN A 388 -12.14 -8.98 -17.42
N VAL A 389 -11.47 -10.08 -17.72
CA VAL A 389 -11.80 -10.99 -18.81
C VAL A 389 -11.80 -12.42 -18.27
N ASP A 390 -12.97 -13.02 -18.20
CA ASP A 390 -13.17 -14.39 -17.71
C ASP A 390 -12.73 -15.43 -18.75
N GLY A 391 -12.87 -15.10 -20.04
CA GLY A 391 -12.37 -15.89 -21.16
C GLY A 391 -10.91 -15.58 -21.51
N SER A 392 -10.54 -15.92 -22.76
CA SER A 392 -9.18 -15.70 -23.25
C SER A 392 -9.00 -14.30 -23.83
N VAL A 393 -7.77 -13.80 -23.81
CA VAL A 393 -7.38 -12.54 -24.42
C VAL A 393 -6.49 -12.82 -25.62
N SER A 394 -6.85 -12.26 -26.78
CA SER A 394 -6.02 -12.25 -27.99
C SER A 394 -5.80 -10.81 -28.43
N ASN A 395 -4.55 -10.34 -28.37
CA ASN A 395 -4.16 -9.02 -28.86
C ASN A 395 -3.24 -9.16 -30.08
N THR A 396 -3.68 -8.71 -31.25
CA THR A 396 -2.86 -8.70 -32.48
C THR A 396 -2.45 -7.29 -32.92
N SER A 397 -2.80 -6.26 -32.15
CA SER A 397 -2.47 -4.85 -32.43
C SER A 397 -2.16 -4.13 -31.11
N ALA A 398 -2.72 -2.96 -30.80
CA ALA A 398 -2.34 -2.18 -29.62
C ALA A 398 -3.28 -2.39 -28.43
N LEU A 399 -2.76 -2.92 -27.31
CA LEU A 399 -3.42 -2.97 -26.00
C LEU A 399 -2.69 -2.08 -25.01
N THR A 400 -3.34 -0.99 -24.57
CA THR A 400 -2.77 -0.01 -23.64
C THR A 400 -3.53 -0.01 -22.32
N LEU A 401 -2.83 -0.34 -21.24
CA LEU A 401 -3.36 -0.34 -19.89
C LEU A 401 -3.13 1.00 -19.19
N SER A 402 -4.02 1.36 -18.24
CA SER A 402 -3.90 2.56 -17.41
C SER A 402 -3.76 2.18 -15.93
N SER A 403 -4.40 2.86 -14.98
CA SER A 403 -4.19 2.58 -13.56
C SER A 403 -5.02 1.42 -12.98
N GLY A 404 -6.04 0.96 -13.68
CA GLY A 404 -6.86 -0.17 -13.25
C GLY A 404 -6.13 -1.50 -13.41
N ASN A 405 -6.53 -2.50 -12.60
CA ASN A 405 -6.01 -3.86 -12.75
C ASN A 405 -6.54 -4.51 -14.02
N PHE A 406 -5.72 -5.36 -14.65
CA PHE A 406 -6.11 -6.18 -15.79
C PHE A 406 -6.12 -7.65 -15.41
N THR A 407 -7.29 -8.25 -15.32
CA THR A 407 -7.47 -9.66 -14.88
C THR A 407 -7.86 -10.54 -16.05
N VAL A 408 -7.13 -11.66 -16.20
CA VAL A 408 -7.38 -12.68 -17.23
C VAL A 408 -7.55 -14.04 -16.57
N GLN A 409 -8.72 -14.67 -16.75
CA GLN A 409 -8.99 -16.02 -16.24
C GLN A 409 -8.79 -17.11 -17.30
N GLY A 410 -8.92 -16.80 -18.60
CA GLY A 410 -8.59 -17.70 -19.71
C GLY A 410 -7.12 -17.63 -20.16
N SER A 411 -6.82 -18.04 -21.39
CA SER A 411 -5.45 -17.94 -21.93
C SER A 411 -5.14 -16.52 -22.43
N TYR A 412 -3.86 -16.17 -22.52
CA TYR A 412 -3.39 -14.87 -23.01
C TYR A 412 -2.50 -15.07 -24.23
N THR A 413 -2.80 -14.38 -25.32
CA THR A 413 -1.96 -14.33 -26.52
C THR A 413 -1.74 -12.88 -26.93
N ASN A 414 -0.48 -12.47 -27.03
CA ASN A 414 -0.10 -11.17 -27.56
C ASN A 414 0.81 -11.32 -28.78
N SER A 415 0.35 -10.88 -29.94
CA SER A 415 1.12 -10.75 -31.18
C SER A 415 1.32 -9.29 -31.61
N GLY A 416 0.75 -8.33 -30.85
CA GLY A 416 0.84 -6.89 -31.10
C GLY A 416 1.64 -6.15 -30.03
N THR A 417 1.36 -4.87 -29.82
CA THR A 417 1.99 -4.07 -28.75
C THR A 417 1.18 -4.13 -27.47
N PHE A 418 1.87 -4.36 -26.35
CA PHE A 418 1.31 -4.28 -25.01
C PHE A 418 1.98 -3.13 -24.26
N THR A 419 1.20 -2.15 -23.82
CA THR A 419 1.68 -1.04 -22.98
C THR A 419 1.12 -1.20 -21.59
N ALA A 420 1.98 -1.49 -20.61
CA ALA A 420 1.58 -1.61 -19.22
C ALA A 420 1.19 -0.25 -18.62
N GLY A 421 0.23 -0.28 -17.70
CA GLY A 421 -0.12 0.86 -16.86
C GLY A 421 0.41 0.71 -15.43
N SER A 422 -0.17 1.43 -14.47
CA SER A 422 0.23 1.32 -13.05
C SER A 422 -0.49 0.21 -12.29
N GLY A 423 -1.61 -0.30 -12.80
CA GLY A 423 -2.31 -1.45 -12.24
C GLY A 423 -1.57 -2.78 -12.42
N ALA A 424 -1.96 -3.80 -11.67
CA ALA A 424 -1.39 -5.14 -11.79
C ALA A 424 -2.10 -5.95 -12.88
N VAL A 425 -1.33 -6.79 -13.58
CA VAL A 425 -1.89 -7.84 -14.46
C VAL A 425 -2.06 -9.12 -13.64
N ASN A 426 -3.28 -9.65 -13.58
CA ASN A 426 -3.63 -10.83 -12.79
C ASN A 426 -3.98 -12.00 -13.71
N PHE A 427 -3.16 -13.04 -13.73
CA PHE A 427 -3.51 -14.32 -14.31
C PHE A 427 -4.11 -15.19 -13.21
N SER A 428 -5.44 -15.31 -13.21
CA SER A 428 -6.21 -15.84 -12.06
C SER A 428 -7.10 -17.05 -12.40
N GLY A 429 -6.92 -17.64 -13.59
CA GLY A 429 -7.70 -18.80 -14.01
C GLY A 429 -7.54 -19.98 -13.06
N THR A 430 -8.62 -20.73 -12.83
CA THR A 430 -8.56 -21.96 -12.01
C THR A 430 -7.97 -23.15 -12.78
N SER A 431 -8.02 -23.10 -14.10
CA SER A 431 -7.43 -24.08 -15.01
C SER A 431 -6.01 -23.69 -15.42
N ALA A 432 -5.31 -24.61 -16.10
CA ALA A 432 -4.04 -24.28 -16.72
C ALA A 432 -4.23 -23.14 -17.75
N GLN A 433 -3.36 -22.12 -17.71
CA GLN A 433 -3.40 -20.99 -18.64
C GLN A 433 -2.19 -21.04 -19.56
N SER A 434 -2.41 -20.93 -20.87
CA SER A 434 -1.35 -20.69 -21.84
C SER A 434 -1.14 -19.18 -21.99
N LEU A 435 0.11 -18.74 -21.83
CA LEU A 435 0.51 -17.34 -21.93
C LEU A 435 1.51 -17.22 -23.08
N ALA A 436 1.04 -16.86 -24.27
CA ALA A 436 1.86 -16.74 -25.47
C ALA A 436 2.17 -15.27 -25.77
N ASP A 437 3.45 -14.94 -25.95
CA ASP A 437 3.86 -13.69 -26.60
C ASP A 437 4.56 -14.03 -27.92
N ASN A 438 4.00 -13.55 -29.02
CA ASN A 438 4.54 -13.65 -30.37
C ASN A 438 4.86 -12.26 -30.95
N SER A 439 4.90 -11.23 -30.09
CA SER A 439 5.20 -9.87 -30.52
C SER A 439 6.71 -9.66 -30.66
N SER A 440 7.11 -8.73 -31.53
CA SER A 440 8.53 -8.36 -31.66
C SER A 440 9.06 -7.54 -30.48
N THR A 441 8.18 -6.90 -29.71
CA THR A 441 8.54 -6.02 -28.58
C THR A 441 8.46 -6.70 -27.22
N GLY A 442 7.80 -7.86 -27.12
CA GLY A 442 7.52 -8.54 -25.87
C GLY A 442 6.39 -7.90 -25.06
N THR A 443 5.90 -8.64 -24.07
CA THR A 443 4.98 -8.15 -23.03
C THR A 443 5.78 -7.81 -21.78
N THR A 444 5.94 -6.52 -21.46
CA THR A 444 6.52 -6.07 -20.18
C THR A 444 5.42 -5.66 -19.21
N PHE A 445 5.30 -6.37 -18.09
CA PHE A 445 4.38 -6.03 -17.01
C PHE A 445 4.99 -5.01 -16.07
N ASN A 446 4.16 -4.14 -15.47
CA ASN A 446 4.57 -3.38 -14.30
C ASN A 446 4.53 -4.30 -13.07
N ASN A 447 3.34 -4.60 -12.56
CA ASN A 447 3.14 -5.67 -11.56
C ASN A 447 2.40 -6.85 -12.21
N VAL A 448 2.76 -8.07 -11.82
CA VAL A 448 2.09 -9.30 -12.31
C VAL A 448 1.84 -10.28 -11.18
N ASN A 449 0.61 -10.80 -11.12
CA ASN A 449 0.16 -11.74 -10.10
C ASN A 449 -0.33 -13.03 -10.76
N PHE A 450 0.12 -14.17 -10.23
CA PHE A 450 -0.35 -15.49 -10.63
C PHE A 450 -1.14 -16.13 -9.49
N SER A 451 -2.40 -16.47 -9.77
CA SER A 451 -3.37 -16.97 -8.80
C SER A 451 -4.38 -17.93 -9.46
N GLY A 452 -5.38 -18.39 -8.70
CA GLY A 452 -6.39 -19.35 -9.18
C GLY A 452 -5.95 -20.80 -9.16
N GLY A 453 -4.64 -21.07 -9.08
CA GLY A 453 -4.06 -22.40 -9.04
C GLY A 453 -3.65 -22.90 -10.42
N GLY A 454 -3.21 -24.16 -10.50
CA GLY A 454 -2.80 -24.78 -11.75
C GLY A 454 -1.49 -24.23 -12.32
N THR A 455 -1.17 -24.65 -13.55
CA THR A 455 0.06 -24.26 -14.25
C THR A 455 -0.19 -23.11 -15.21
N LYS A 456 0.64 -22.08 -15.15
CA LYS A 456 0.67 -20.92 -16.05
C LYS A 456 1.90 -21.07 -16.94
N THR A 457 1.73 -21.29 -18.23
CA THR A 457 2.83 -21.64 -19.14
C THR A 457 3.12 -20.51 -20.11
N MET A 458 4.26 -19.85 -19.93
CA MET A 458 4.78 -18.85 -20.86
C MET A 458 5.37 -19.54 -22.10
N SER A 459 5.03 -19.04 -23.28
CA SER A 459 5.47 -19.56 -24.59
C SER A 459 5.46 -18.48 -25.67
N GLY A 460 5.80 -18.86 -26.90
CA GLY A 460 5.77 -17.99 -28.08
C GLY A 460 7.15 -17.55 -28.56
N THR A 461 7.18 -16.78 -29.65
CA THR A 461 8.41 -16.30 -30.29
C THR A 461 8.92 -14.96 -29.74
N GLY A 462 8.10 -14.27 -28.96
CA GLY A 462 8.41 -13.00 -28.32
C GLY A 462 9.02 -13.20 -26.92
N SER A 463 8.67 -12.32 -25.98
CA SER A 463 9.21 -12.39 -24.61
C SER A 463 8.23 -11.84 -23.57
N PHE A 464 8.44 -12.25 -22.32
CA PHE A 464 7.79 -11.66 -21.16
C PHE A 464 8.83 -10.96 -20.29
N ALA A 465 8.44 -9.84 -19.69
CA ALA A 465 9.29 -9.17 -18.70
C ALA A 465 8.48 -8.56 -17.56
N VAL A 466 9.15 -8.34 -16.43
CA VAL A 466 8.67 -7.52 -15.31
C VAL A 466 9.53 -6.28 -15.25
N SER A 467 8.91 -5.09 -15.15
CA SER A 467 9.59 -3.80 -15.15
C SER A 467 10.60 -3.67 -13.99
N SER A 468 11.55 -2.74 -14.10
CA SER A 468 12.56 -2.50 -13.06
C SER A 468 12.02 -2.01 -11.72
N SER A 469 10.76 -1.58 -11.67
CA SER A 469 10.03 -1.22 -10.44
C SER A 469 8.94 -2.24 -10.08
N GLY A 470 8.83 -3.30 -10.87
CA GLY A 470 7.73 -4.25 -10.86
C GLY A 470 7.90 -5.39 -9.88
N VAL A 471 6.78 -5.95 -9.44
CA VAL A 471 6.75 -7.12 -8.56
C VAL A 471 6.02 -8.29 -9.25
N LEU A 472 6.65 -9.46 -9.22
CA LEU A 472 6.04 -10.75 -9.57
C LEU A 472 5.56 -11.44 -8.29
N THR A 473 4.26 -11.70 -8.19
CA THR A 473 3.63 -12.34 -7.02
C THR A 473 3.01 -13.69 -7.38
N MET A 474 3.28 -14.70 -6.55
CA MET A 474 2.67 -16.04 -6.65
C MET A 474 1.71 -16.26 -5.48
N SER A 475 0.45 -16.60 -5.75
CA SER A 475 -0.47 -17.13 -4.73
C SER A 475 -0.20 -18.61 -4.46
N ALA A 476 -0.76 -19.17 -3.38
CA ALA A 476 -0.62 -20.59 -3.04
C ALA A 476 -1.14 -21.52 -4.15
N ALA A 477 -0.58 -22.74 -4.23
CA ALA A 477 -0.92 -23.78 -5.21
C ALA A 477 -0.80 -23.38 -6.71
N ASN A 478 0.14 -22.48 -7.05
CA ASN A 478 0.37 -22.03 -8.43
C ASN A 478 1.76 -22.43 -8.94
N THR A 479 1.84 -22.88 -10.20
CA THR A 479 3.11 -23.12 -10.89
C THR A 479 3.24 -22.19 -12.09
N LEU A 480 4.29 -21.39 -12.14
CA LEU A 480 4.66 -20.63 -13.34
C LEU A 480 5.76 -21.38 -14.10
N GLN A 481 5.48 -21.80 -15.33
CA GLN A 481 6.47 -22.33 -16.28
C GLN A 481 6.89 -21.19 -17.21
N THR A 482 8.14 -20.77 -17.12
CA THR A 482 8.60 -19.52 -17.77
C THR A 482 8.96 -19.68 -19.25
N GLY A 483 9.03 -20.91 -19.75
CA GLY A 483 9.39 -21.21 -21.14
C GLY A 483 10.78 -20.73 -21.56
N GLY A 484 11.60 -20.22 -20.63
CA GLY A 484 12.87 -19.57 -20.92
C GLY A 484 12.78 -18.15 -21.48
N ILE A 485 11.59 -17.55 -21.47
CA ILE A 485 11.33 -16.24 -22.10
C ILE A 485 10.94 -15.15 -21.11
N LEU A 486 11.05 -15.41 -19.79
CA LEU A 486 10.80 -14.42 -18.74
C LEU A 486 12.08 -13.65 -18.38
N THR A 487 11.98 -12.32 -18.37
CA THR A 487 13.06 -11.41 -17.93
C THR A 487 12.63 -10.56 -16.74
N LEU A 488 13.43 -10.54 -15.69
CA LEU A 488 13.28 -9.61 -14.56
C LEU A 488 14.18 -8.40 -14.84
N ASN A 489 13.58 -7.26 -15.20
CA ASN A 489 14.34 -6.10 -15.67
C ASN A 489 15.05 -5.35 -14.54
N SER A 490 16.13 -4.65 -14.87
CA SER A 490 16.86 -3.79 -13.96
C SER A 490 17.26 -2.48 -14.65
N ALA A 491 17.24 -1.38 -13.92
CA ALA A 491 17.61 -0.05 -14.38
C ALA A 491 18.33 0.71 -13.26
N SER A 492 18.81 1.93 -13.51
CA SER A 492 19.41 2.77 -12.44
C SER A 492 18.45 3.11 -11.30
N THR A 493 17.14 2.94 -11.52
CA THR A 493 16.07 3.25 -10.56
C THR A 493 15.61 2.06 -9.71
N GLY A 494 15.95 0.83 -10.08
CA GLY A 494 15.52 -0.38 -9.35
C GLY A 494 15.70 -1.68 -10.13
N SER A 495 15.42 -2.80 -9.46
CA SER A 495 15.31 -4.12 -10.07
C SER A 495 13.92 -4.71 -9.79
N ALA A 496 13.37 -5.41 -10.80
CA ALA A 496 12.19 -6.25 -10.64
C ALA A 496 12.38 -7.21 -9.45
N SER A 497 11.34 -7.36 -8.63
CA SER A 497 11.38 -8.22 -7.44
C SER A 497 10.41 -9.38 -7.57
N VAL A 498 10.85 -10.57 -7.15
CA VAL A 498 9.96 -11.71 -6.92
C VAL A 498 9.55 -11.71 -5.46
N ALA A 499 8.25 -11.61 -5.19
CA ALA A 499 7.72 -11.67 -3.83
C ALA A 499 7.97 -13.05 -3.20
N ALA A 500 7.70 -13.16 -1.89
CA ALA A 500 7.75 -14.45 -1.20
C ALA A 500 6.87 -15.48 -1.93
N ILE A 501 7.45 -16.62 -2.29
CA ILE A 501 6.78 -17.72 -2.99
C ILE A 501 6.24 -18.68 -1.93
N PRO A 502 4.92 -18.91 -1.85
CA PRO A 502 4.36 -19.90 -0.94
C PRO A 502 4.97 -21.29 -1.16
N ALA A 503 5.12 -22.10 -0.10
CA ALA A 503 5.72 -23.43 -0.18
C ALA A 503 5.02 -24.39 -1.17
N THR A 504 3.72 -24.16 -1.42
CA THR A 504 2.89 -24.91 -2.39
C THR A 504 3.00 -24.41 -3.83
N SER A 505 3.86 -23.41 -4.10
CA SER A 505 3.97 -22.73 -5.38
C SER A 505 5.41 -22.75 -5.88
N SER A 506 5.59 -22.64 -7.20
CA SER A 506 6.92 -22.65 -7.80
C SER A 506 7.00 -21.86 -9.10
N ILE A 507 8.16 -21.27 -9.36
CA ILE A 507 8.54 -20.79 -10.69
C ILE A 507 9.54 -21.80 -11.25
N THR A 508 9.31 -22.26 -12.47
CA THR A 508 10.05 -23.36 -13.12
C THR A 508 10.47 -22.97 -14.53
N GLY A 509 11.56 -23.56 -15.01
CA GLY A 509 12.20 -23.15 -16.27
C GLY A 509 13.25 -22.05 -16.05
N THR A 510 13.86 -21.61 -17.14
CA THR A 510 14.91 -20.59 -17.10
C THR A 510 14.32 -19.18 -17.05
N VAL A 511 14.99 -18.29 -16.34
CA VAL A 511 14.65 -16.87 -16.16
C VAL A 511 15.90 -16.05 -16.42
N ASN A 512 15.75 -14.94 -17.15
CA ASN A 512 16.79 -13.94 -17.31
C ASN A 512 16.65 -12.91 -16.18
N VAL A 513 17.62 -12.84 -15.28
CA VAL A 513 17.63 -11.84 -14.20
C VAL A 513 18.65 -10.77 -14.54
N GLN A 514 18.17 -9.54 -14.69
CA GLN A 514 19.03 -8.40 -15.00
C GLN A 514 19.57 -7.74 -13.73
N ARG A 515 20.78 -7.20 -13.82
CA ARG A 515 21.43 -6.46 -12.74
C ARG A 515 22.16 -5.25 -13.28
N TYR A 516 21.63 -4.06 -12.97
CA TYR A 516 22.30 -2.79 -13.27
C TYR A 516 23.45 -2.54 -12.30
N ILE A 517 24.65 -2.30 -12.84
CA ILE A 517 25.85 -1.93 -12.10
C ILE A 517 26.44 -0.68 -12.74
N SER A 518 26.80 0.31 -11.93
CA SER A 518 27.40 1.57 -12.39
C SER A 518 28.78 1.81 -11.77
N GLY A 519 29.70 2.30 -12.60
CA GLY A 519 31.00 2.81 -12.18
C GLY A 519 31.14 4.33 -12.31
N GLY A 520 30.33 5.04 -13.11
CA GLY A 520 30.13 6.50 -13.20
C GLY A 520 31.32 7.48 -13.34
N SER A 521 32.53 7.13 -12.92
CA SER A 521 33.77 7.90 -12.95
C SER A 521 34.95 6.95 -12.76
N ASN A 522 36.17 7.40 -13.09
CA ASN A 522 37.38 6.61 -12.85
C ASN A 522 37.62 6.33 -11.35
N SER A 523 37.15 7.21 -10.46
CA SER A 523 37.30 7.03 -9.01
C SER A 523 36.47 5.87 -8.43
N TYR A 524 35.43 5.40 -9.13
CA TYR A 524 34.56 4.30 -8.66
C TYR A 524 34.73 3.00 -9.45
N ARG A 525 35.76 2.95 -10.30
CA ARG A 525 36.36 1.70 -10.77
C ARG A 525 36.89 0.95 -9.55
N GLY A 526 36.41 -0.27 -9.33
CA GLY A 526 36.81 -1.00 -8.13
C GLY A 526 36.00 -2.24 -7.87
N TYR A 527 36.20 -2.77 -6.67
CA TYR A 527 35.60 -3.99 -6.19
C TYR A 527 34.10 -3.83 -5.85
N ARG A 528 33.32 -4.89 -6.06
CA ARG A 528 31.91 -5.06 -5.67
C ARG A 528 31.73 -6.45 -5.07
N PHE A 529 30.85 -6.58 -4.07
CA PHE A 529 30.40 -7.89 -3.62
C PHE A 529 29.11 -8.26 -4.32
N LEU A 530 29.12 -9.39 -4.99
CA LEU A 530 28.01 -9.90 -5.77
C LEU A 530 27.70 -11.35 -5.38
N SER A 531 26.50 -11.79 -5.72
CA SER A 531 26.00 -13.15 -5.63
C SER A 531 25.03 -13.41 -6.78
N SER A 532 24.49 -14.62 -6.87
CA SER A 532 23.55 -14.99 -7.92
C SER A 532 22.14 -15.21 -7.39
N PRO A 533 21.11 -14.59 -8.00
CA PRO A 533 19.71 -14.88 -7.73
C PRO A 533 19.20 -16.16 -8.41
N ILE A 534 20.02 -16.75 -9.28
CA ILE A 534 19.72 -17.95 -10.07
C ILE A 534 20.78 -19.03 -9.86
N TYR A 535 20.44 -20.26 -10.22
CA TYR A 535 21.37 -21.37 -10.39
C TYR A 535 21.23 -21.98 -11.79
N THR A 536 22.29 -22.60 -12.29
CA THR A 536 22.36 -23.20 -13.64
C THR A 536 22.50 -24.72 -13.60
N ALA A 537 22.85 -25.30 -12.46
CA ALA A 537 22.96 -26.74 -12.25
C ALA A 537 22.60 -27.10 -10.80
N SER A 538 22.23 -28.35 -10.54
CA SER A 538 21.95 -28.84 -9.20
C SER A 538 22.37 -30.30 -9.01
N SER A 539 22.70 -30.67 -7.78
CA SER A 539 22.95 -32.07 -7.37
C SER A 539 22.29 -32.31 -6.01
N GLY A 540 21.19 -33.07 -5.99
CA GLY A 540 20.34 -33.20 -4.80
C GLY A 540 19.78 -31.84 -4.36
N THR A 541 20.05 -31.45 -3.12
CA THR A 541 19.64 -30.16 -2.54
C THR A 541 20.66 -29.03 -2.74
N ASN A 542 21.76 -29.29 -3.46
CA ASN A 542 22.78 -28.28 -3.76
C ASN A 542 22.49 -27.61 -5.10
N PHE A 543 22.47 -26.28 -5.10
CA PHE A 543 22.21 -25.46 -6.28
C PHE A 543 23.47 -24.66 -6.65
N TYR A 544 23.90 -24.73 -7.90
CA TYR A 544 25.14 -24.14 -8.38
C TYR A 544 24.90 -23.04 -9.41
N TYR A 545 25.47 -21.85 -9.21
CA TYR A 545 25.36 -20.75 -10.15
C TYR A 545 26.62 -20.58 -11.01
N SER A 546 26.46 -19.90 -12.15
CA SER A 546 27.56 -19.64 -13.08
C SER A 546 28.05 -18.20 -13.05
N LEU A 547 29.36 -17.99 -13.13
CA LEU A 547 30.04 -16.72 -13.40
C LEU A 547 30.35 -16.51 -14.89
N ALA A 548 30.16 -17.51 -15.75
CA ALA A 548 30.56 -17.43 -17.17
C ALA A 548 29.88 -16.27 -17.91
N TYR A 549 28.68 -15.88 -17.50
CA TYR A 549 27.97 -14.76 -18.10
C TYR A 549 28.73 -13.43 -17.97
N LEU A 550 29.55 -13.25 -16.92
CA LEU A 550 30.26 -11.99 -16.66
C LEU A 550 31.19 -11.59 -17.81
N ALA A 551 31.80 -12.56 -18.49
CA ALA A 551 32.70 -12.32 -19.63
C ALA A 551 31.98 -11.66 -20.82
N ASN A 552 30.67 -11.85 -20.94
CA ASN A 552 29.84 -11.26 -22.00
C ASN A 552 29.51 -9.79 -21.75
N PHE A 553 29.71 -9.32 -20.51
CA PHE A 553 29.31 -7.98 -20.10
C PHE A 553 30.48 -7.12 -19.64
N ALA A 554 31.51 -7.68 -19.01
CA ALA A 554 32.58 -6.89 -18.41
C ALA A 554 33.99 -7.44 -18.69
N PRO A 555 35.02 -6.57 -18.73
CA PRO A 555 36.42 -6.98 -18.84
C PRO A 555 36.89 -7.70 -17.56
N ILE A 556 37.20 -8.98 -17.69
CA ILE A 556 37.64 -9.86 -16.60
C ILE A 556 39.02 -10.46 -16.87
N THR A 557 39.82 -10.56 -15.81
CA THR A 557 41.22 -10.94 -15.89
C THR A 557 41.54 -12.08 -14.94
N GLY A 558 42.56 -12.86 -15.28
CA GLY A 558 43.10 -13.99 -14.53
C GLY A 558 44.30 -14.58 -15.27
N THR A 559 45.10 -15.41 -14.62
CA THR A 559 46.40 -15.85 -15.18
C THR A 559 46.24 -16.74 -16.41
N SER A 560 45.13 -17.51 -16.52
CA SER A 560 44.80 -18.31 -17.71
C SER A 560 44.31 -17.49 -18.90
N GLY A 561 44.00 -16.19 -18.71
CA GLY A 561 43.52 -15.31 -19.77
C GLY A 561 42.34 -15.86 -20.57
N THR A 562 42.36 -15.65 -21.89
CA THR A 562 41.29 -16.11 -22.80
C THR A 562 41.14 -17.62 -22.84
N ALA A 563 42.22 -18.39 -22.61
CA ALA A 563 42.15 -19.84 -22.50
C ALA A 563 41.32 -20.30 -21.29
N GLY A 564 41.23 -19.48 -20.24
CA GLY A 564 40.37 -19.71 -19.06
C GLY A 564 38.95 -19.15 -19.21
N GLY A 565 38.53 -18.69 -20.38
CA GLY A 565 37.23 -18.04 -20.58
C GLY A 565 37.14 -16.60 -20.07
N LEU A 566 38.29 -15.94 -19.84
CA LEU A 566 38.38 -14.55 -19.39
C LEU A 566 38.67 -13.61 -20.58
N THR A 567 38.59 -12.30 -20.40
CA THR A 567 38.82 -11.36 -21.52
C THR A 567 40.29 -11.07 -21.75
N LYS A 568 41.15 -11.21 -20.73
CA LYS A 568 42.62 -10.98 -20.85
C LYS A 568 43.41 -11.67 -19.74
N ALA A 569 44.63 -12.09 -20.05
CA ALA A 569 45.59 -12.56 -19.05
C ALA A 569 46.02 -11.42 -18.09
N GLY A 570 46.12 -11.71 -16.79
CA GLY A 570 46.59 -10.76 -15.78
C GLY A 570 46.19 -11.15 -14.35
N ASN A 571 46.27 -10.20 -13.42
CA ASN A 571 45.82 -10.43 -12.05
C ASN A 571 44.32 -10.76 -12.03
N PRO A 572 43.85 -11.70 -11.20
CA PRO A 572 42.43 -12.03 -11.09
C PRO A 572 41.56 -10.79 -10.86
N SER A 573 40.40 -10.74 -11.50
CA SER A 573 39.38 -9.71 -11.26
C SER A 573 38.22 -10.22 -10.42
N MET A 574 38.23 -11.50 -10.06
CA MET A 574 37.19 -12.15 -9.26
C MET A 574 37.87 -12.93 -8.14
N TYR A 575 37.32 -12.88 -6.94
CA TYR A 575 37.89 -13.55 -5.77
C TYR A 575 36.79 -14.18 -4.91
N LEU A 576 37.09 -15.33 -4.33
CA LEU A 576 36.30 -15.96 -3.27
C LEU A 576 37.00 -15.74 -1.92
N TYR A 577 36.24 -15.66 -0.84
CA TYR A 577 36.82 -15.53 0.51
C TYR A 577 36.97 -16.91 1.17
N ARG A 578 38.13 -17.16 1.79
CA ARG A 578 38.46 -18.40 2.50
C ARG A 578 39.08 -18.08 3.86
N ASP A 579 38.35 -18.39 4.93
CA ASP A 579 38.72 -17.98 6.30
C ASP A 579 39.92 -18.76 6.88
N ASN A 580 40.10 -20.01 6.46
CA ASN A 580 41.21 -20.86 6.92
C ASN A 580 42.57 -20.53 6.25
N VAL A 581 42.72 -19.35 5.65
CA VAL A 581 43.97 -18.84 5.08
C VAL A 581 44.31 -17.53 5.77
N VAL A 582 45.59 -17.34 6.07
CA VAL A 582 46.05 -16.13 6.77
C VAL A 582 45.69 -14.89 5.95
N PHE A 583 45.14 -13.88 6.62
CA PHE A 583 44.91 -12.59 5.98
C PHE A 583 46.25 -11.96 5.55
N THR A 584 46.42 -11.80 4.25
CA THR A 584 47.49 -11.01 3.64
C THR A 584 47.02 -10.48 2.30
N ASN A 585 47.42 -9.25 1.96
CA ASN A 585 47.17 -8.63 0.66
C ASN A 585 48.48 -8.34 -0.08
N ALA A 586 49.59 -8.99 0.33
CA ALA A 586 50.91 -8.79 -0.26
C ALA A 586 50.95 -9.16 -1.74
N THR A 587 50.20 -10.19 -2.14
CA THR A 587 50.00 -10.58 -3.55
C THR A 587 48.53 -10.91 -3.80
N PHE A 588 48.15 -11.07 -5.07
CA PHE A 588 46.78 -11.45 -5.46
C PHE A 588 46.45 -12.94 -5.21
N ASN A 589 47.40 -13.75 -4.71
CA ASN A 589 47.21 -15.20 -4.53
C ASN A 589 47.57 -15.71 -3.11
N THR A 590 48.29 -14.96 -2.29
CA THR A 590 48.81 -15.45 -1.00
C THR A 590 47.85 -15.24 0.19
N GLY A 591 46.71 -14.58 -0.02
CA GLY A 591 45.76 -14.18 1.02
C GLY A 591 44.49 -15.01 1.14
N ASN A 592 43.60 -14.59 2.06
CA ASN A 592 42.26 -15.16 2.24
C ASN A 592 41.27 -14.83 1.10
N PHE A 593 41.56 -13.82 0.28
CA PHE A 593 40.87 -13.63 -1.00
C PHE A 593 41.56 -14.45 -2.09
N ARG A 594 40.90 -15.52 -2.54
CA ARG A 594 41.41 -16.48 -3.51
C ARG A 594 40.92 -16.13 -4.90
N GLY A 595 41.84 -15.71 -5.77
CA GLY A 595 41.51 -15.23 -7.12
C GLY A 595 41.04 -16.33 -8.05
N ILE A 596 39.95 -16.11 -8.79
CA ILE A 596 39.43 -17.07 -9.78
C ILE A 596 40.28 -16.99 -11.05
N ASN A 597 40.79 -18.14 -11.49
CA ASN A 597 41.73 -18.20 -12.61
C ASN A 597 41.07 -18.59 -13.94
N ALA A 598 39.98 -19.35 -13.90
CA ALA A 598 39.25 -19.78 -15.08
C ALA A 598 37.76 -19.93 -14.79
N ILE A 599 36.93 -19.57 -15.78
CA ILE A 599 35.46 -19.69 -15.75
C ILE A 599 34.88 -20.51 -16.91
N ASN A 600 35.74 -21.07 -17.75
CA ASN A 600 35.37 -21.88 -18.91
C ASN A 600 34.83 -23.29 -18.58
N ASN A 601 34.80 -23.71 -17.30
CA ASN A 601 34.26 -24.99 -16.86
C ASN A 601 33.05 -24.83 -15.92
N THR A 602 31.92 -24.29 -16.40
CA THR A 602 30.76 -24.00 -15.53
C THR A 602 30.10 -25.26 -14.96
N PRO A 603 29.67 -25.27 -13.67
CA PRO A 603 29.78 -24.23 -12.63
C PRO A 603 31.04 -24.35 -11.75
N SER A 604 32.02 -25.16 -12.17
CA SER A 604 33.22 -25.51 -11.42
C SER A 604 34.42 -24.63 -11.79
N TYR A 605 34.88 -23.78 -10.87
CA TYR A 605 35.92 -22.80 -11.14
C TYR A 605 37.26 -23.18 -10.54
N SER A 606 38.31 -23.02 -11.35
CA SER A 606 39.68 -23.16 -10.90
C SER A 606 40.08 -21.93 -10.09
N ILE A 607 40.40 -22.14 -8.81
CA ILE A 607 40.77 -21.08 -7.88
C ILE A 607 42.29 -21.00 -7.75
N GLY A 608 42.83 -19.81 -8.04
CA GLY A 608 44.22 -19.45 -7.86
C GLY A 608 45.21 -20.15 -8.78
N ILE A 609 46.48 -19.83 -8.58
CA ILE A 609 47.64 -20.57 -9.13
C ILE A 609 48.11 -21.68 -8.17
N ASP A 610 47.50 -21.79 -6.98
CA ASP A 610 47.89 -22.73 -5.94
C ASP A 610 47.30 -24.14 -6.17
N TYR A 611 46.55 -24.35 -7.26
CA TYR A 611 45.92 -25.62 -7.65
C TYR A 611 45.10 -26.30 -6.53
N ASP A 612 44.32 -25.52 -5.77
CA ASP A 612 43.40 -26.08 -4.75
C ASP A 612 42.29 -26.98 -5.33
N GLY A 613 42.20 -27.08 -6.65
CA GLY A 613 41.19 -27.85 -7.37
C GLY A 613 40.14 -26.97 -8.03
N ALA A 614 39.09 -27.63 -8.53
CA ALA A 614 37.94 -26.98 -9.16
C ALA A 614 36.74 -27.04 -8.21
N PHE A 615 36.10 -25.89 -7.95
CA PHE A 615 35.04 -25.75 -6.94
C PHE A 615 33.75 -25.25 -7.55
N ASN A 616 32.61 -25.81 -7.12
CA ASN A 616 31.30 -25.32 -7.52
C ASN A 616 30.86 -24.15 -6.63
N LEU A 617 30.28 -23.11 -7.22
CA LEU A 617 29.70 -22.00 -6.46
C LEU A 617 28.25 -22.28 -6.13
N HIS A 618 27.96 -22.42 -4.85
CA HIS A 618 26.63 -22.70 -4.36
C HIS A 618 25.79 -21.42 -4.25
N SER A 619 24.48 -21.51 -4.47
CA SER A 619 23.55 -20.42 -4.16
C SER A 619 23.75 -19.92 -2.72
N GLY A 620 23.82 -18.59 -2.56
CA GLY A 620 24.17 -17.95 -1.29
C GLY A 620 25.67 -17.71 -1.07
N THR A 621 26.55 -18.21 -1.95
CA THR A 621 27.98 -17.81 -1.97
C THR A 621 28.11 -16.38 -2.51
N GLY A 622 28.86 -15.55 -1.80
CA GLY A 622 29.27 -14.23 -2.30
C GLY A 622 30.65 -14.28 -2.95
N PHE A 623 30.88 -13.39 -3.90
CA PHE A 623 32.19 -13.22 -4.53
C PHE A 623 32.52 -11.74 -4.69
N LEU A 624 33.82 -11.46 -4.73
CA LEU A 624 34.36 -10.13 -4.96
C LEU A 624 34.66 -9.97 -6.45
N PHE A 625 34.18 -8.89 -7.06
CA PHE A 625 34.32 -8.61 -8.49
C PHE A 625 34.88 -7.21 -8.74
N PHE A 626 35.97 -7.11 -9.49
CA PHE A 626 36.58 -5.84 -9.89
C PHE A 626 35.92 -5.30 -11.17
N TYR A 627 35.06 -4.31 -11.01
CA TYR A 627 34.31 -3.70 -12.10
C TYR A 627 35.13 -2.66 -12.86
N ARG A 628 35.20 -2.80 -14.19
CA ARG A 628 35.96 -1.93 -15.11
C ARG A 628 35.11 -1.22 -16.17
N GLY A 629 33.78 -1.36 -16.10
CA GLY A 629 32.87 -0.93 -17.15
C GLY A 629 32.43 -2.08 -18.05
N ASN A 630 31.84 -1.72 -19.19
CA ASN A 630 31.38 -2.67 -20.19
C ASN A 630 32.53 -3.09 -21.15
N LEU A 631 32.22 -3.92 -22.15
CA LEU A 631 33.18 -4.43 -23.14
C LEU A 631 33.54 -3.44 -24.26
N SER A 632 32.90 -2.27 -24.34
CA SER A 632 33.23 -1.27 -25.36
C SER A 632 34.65 -0.74 -25.15
N ASN A 633 35.42 -0.57 -26.22
CA ASN A 633 36.82 -0.12 -26.17
C ASN A 633 37.70 -0.96 -25.24
N ILE A 634 37.51 -2.29 -25.21
CA ILE A 634 38.11 -3.21 -24.23
C ILE A 634 39.62 -3.02 -23.97
N ALA A 635 40.41 -2.64 -24.99
CA ALA A 635 41.85 -2.41 -24.85
C ALA A 635 42.17 -1.32 -23.81
N THR A 636 41.37 -0.25 -23.74
CA THR A 636 41.58 0.85 -22.79
C THR A 636 41.13 0.48 -21.38
N LYS A 637 40.21 -0.48 -21.22
CA LYS A 637 39.65 -0.90 -19.93
C LYS A 637 40.68 -1.41 -18.93
N TYR A 638 41.88 -1.78 -19.38
CA TYR A 638 42.96 -2.22 -18.50
C TYR A 638 43.85 -1.08 -17.99
N ILE A 639 43.65 0.15 -18.45
CA ILE A 639 44.36 1.35 -18.00
C ILE A 639 43.65 1.93 -16.78
N THR A 640 44.37 2.26 -15.71
CA THR A 640 43.81 2.68 -14.40
C THR A 640 43.11 4.03 -14.39
N THR A 641 43.23 4.82 -15.47
CA THR A 641 42.58 6.13 -15.64
C THR A 641 41.25 6.07 -16.39
N THR A 642 40.88 4.91 -16.90
CA THR A 642 39.65 4.73 -17.70
C THR A 642 38.41 4.60 -16.83
N VAL A 643 37.41 5.43 -17.13
CA VAL A 643 36.08 5.41 -16.53
C VAL A 643 35.41 4.05 -16.72
N ALA A 644 34.79 3.55 -15.66
CA ALA A 644 33.94 2.37 -15.70
C ALA A 644 32.50 2.80 -15.99
N GLU A 645 32.03 2.66 -17.25
CA GLU A 645 30.65 3.02 -17.62
C GLU A 645 29.64 2.11 -16.92
N PRO A 646 28.36 2.50 -16.83
CA PRO A 646 27.29 1.60 -16.40
C PRO A 646 27.09 0.42 -17.36
N ASN A 647 26.55 -0.67 -16.82
CA ASN A 647 26.26 -1.88 -17.56
C ASN A 647 25.08 -2.63 -16.97
N LEU A 648 24.40 -3.40 -17.81
CA LEU A 648 23.25 -4.23 -17.46
C LEU A 648 23.61 -5.70 -17.65
N PHE A 649 23.99 -6.35 -16.56
CA PHE A 649 24.33 -7.76 -16.57
C PHE A 649 23.07 -8.60 -16.69
N VAL A 650 23.11 -9.69 -17.46
CA VAL A 650 22.01 -10.65 -17.56
C VAL A 650 22.52 -12.04 -17.18
N SER A 651 21.99 -12.59 -16.08
CA SER A 651 22.23 -13.98 -15.68
C SER A 651 21.02 -14.83 -16.01
N THR A 652 21.21 -15.96 -16.69
CA THR A 652 20.13 -16.86 -17.10
C THR A 652 20.23 -18.19 -16.38
N GLY A 653 19.16 -18.62 -15.73
CA GLY A 653 19.10 -19.90 -15.02
C GLY A 653 17.77 -20.13 -14.32
N THR A 654 17.69 -21.11 -13.44
CA THR A 654 16.51 -21.33 -12.60
C THR A 654 16.59 -20.41 -11.39
N LEU A 655 15.47 -19.82 -10.97
CA LEU A 655 15.43 -18.96 -9.78
C LEU A 655 15.78 -19.75 -8.52
N ASN A 656 16.62 -19.18 -7.68
CA ASN A 656 16.71 -19.59 -6.29
C ASN A 656 15.38 -19.21 -5.61
N GLN A 657 14.74 -20.19 -5.00
CA GLN A 657 13.44 -20.07 -4.35
C GLN A 657 13.36 -21.08 -3.20
N GLN A 658 12.37 -20.91 -2.33
CA GLN A 658 12.26 -21.63 -1.07
C GLN A 658 13.50 -21.41 -0.18
N ALA A 659 13.64 -22.18 0.90
CA ALA A 659 14.76 -22.03 1.82
C ALA A 659 16.11 -22.34 1.14
N ILE A 660 17.06 -21.41 1.23
CA ILE A 660 18.43 -21.56 0.74
C ILE A 660 19.39 -21.53 1.93
N THR A 661 19.96 -22.67 2.27
CA THR A 661 21.06 -22.76 3.24
C THR A 661 22.38 -22.54 2.53
N VAL A 662 23.19 -21.62 3.05
CA VAL A 662 24.51 -21.31 2.50
C VAL A 662 25.43 -22.52 2.69
N ILE A 663 25.90 -23.07 1.58
CA ILE A 663 26.96 -24.08 1.57
C ILE A 663 28.29 -23.35 1.36
N ASN A 664 29.26 -23.60 2.24
CA ASN A 664 30.59 -23.04 2.07
C ASN A 664 31.26 -23.64 0.83
N TRP A 665 31.67 -22.77 -0.10
CA TRP A 665 32.19 -23.17 -1.41
C TRP A 665 33.47 -24.01 -1.34
N TYR A 666 34.27 -23.88 -0.28
CA TYR A 666 35.54 -24.56 -0.13
C TYR A 666 35.38 -25.94 0.56
N THR A 667 34.68 -25.99 1.69
CA THR A 667 34.49 -27.22 2.46
C THR A 667 33.36 -28.10 1.93
N GLY A 668 32.42 -27.52 1.18
CA GLY A 668 31.21 -28.21 0.70
C GLY A 668 30.18 -28.51 1.81
N LEU A 669 30.36 -27.93 3.00
CA LEU A 669 29.48 -28.15 4.16
C LEU A 669 28.44 -27.03 4.30
N ALA A 670 27.31 -27.35 4.93
CA ALA A 670 26.24 -26.40 5.29
C ALA A 670 26.57 -25.55 6.54
N THR A 671 27.82 -25.57 6.98
CA THR A 671 28.34 -24.75 8.07
C THR A 671 29.29 -23.69 7.49
N LEU A 672 29.23 -22.49 8.07
CA LEU A 672 30.18 -21.42 7.79
C LEU A 672 31.54 -21.75 8.40
N GLN A 673 32.60 -21.17 7.84
CA GLN A 673 33.96 -21.37 8.37
C GLN A 673 34.19 -20.57 9.65
N TYR A 674 34.87 -21.21 10.60
CA TYR A 674 35.35 -20.63 11.85
C TYR A 674 36.69 -21.30 12.18
N ASP A 675 37.76 -20.88 11.49
CA ASP A 675 39.03 -21.61 11.46
C ASP A 675 40.15 -20.85 12.18
N SER A 676 40.52 -21.29 13.38
CA SER A 676 41.65 -20.71 14.13
C SER A 676 42.99 -21.30 13.64
N ILE A 677 43.53 -20.74 12.56
CA ILE A 677 44.85 -21.13 12.04
C ILE A 677 45.97 -20.21 12.56
N THR A 678 47.17 -20.77 12.75
CA THR A 678 48.36 -20.01 13.16
C THR A 678 48.66 -18.88 12.18
N GLY A 679 48.72 -17.64 12.67
CA GLY A 679 48.99 -16.45 11.86
C GLY A 679 47.74 -15.72 11.35
N ASN A 680 46.54 -16.32 11.43
CA ASN A 680 45.30 -15.56 11.25
C ASN A 680 44.99 -14.80 12.54
N ALA A 681 45.06 -13.47 12.51
CA ALA A 681 44.79 -12.67 13.71
C ALA A 681 43.34 -12.89 14.16
N ALA A 682 43.08 -12.90 15.47
CA ALA A 682 41.75 -13.11 16.03
C ALA A 682 40.68 -12.15 15.46
N THR A 683 41.10 -10.97 14.97
CA THR A 683 40.24 -9.97 14.34
C THR A 683 39.77 -10.33 12.93
N TYR A 684 40.30 -11.39 12.31
CA TYR A 684 39.92 -11.87 10.97
C TYR A 684 39.40 -13.32 10.98
N LEU A 685 39.18 -13.88 12.17
CA LEU A 685 38.61 -15.21 12.35
C LEU A 685 37.09 -15.21 12.13
N GLY A 686 36.58 -16.19 11.38
CA GLY A 686 35.15 -16.48 11.24
C GLY A 686 34.44 -15.67 10.15
N TYR A 687 35.13 -14.88 9.34
CA TYR A 687 34.47 -14.12 8.29
C TYR A 687 34.05 -15.02 7.13
N ASN A 688 32.87 -14.79 6.58
CA ASN A 688 32.35 -15.55 5.44
C ASN A 688 31.71 -14.58 4.45
N LEU A 689 32.18 -14.59 3.19
CA LEU A 689 31.56 -13.82 2.12
C LEU A 689 30.37 -14.61 1.56
N VAL A 690 29.18 -14.21 1.99
CA VAL A 690 27.90 -14.79 1.57
C VAL A 690 27.19 -13.81 0.64
N GLY A 691 26.00 -14.14 0.18
CA GLY A 691 25.21 -13.18 -0.56
C GLY A 691 23.74 -13.50 -0.61
N ASN A 692 22.95 -12.49 -0.95
CA ASN A 692 21.52 -12.62 -1.14
C ASN A 692 21.26 -13.60 -2.29
N PRO A 693 20.63 -14.76 -2.04
CA PRO A 693 20.42 -15.76 -3.07
C PRO A 693 19.19 -15.48 -3.93
N TYR A 694 18.34 -14.50 -3.60
CA TYR A 694 17.03 -14.32 -4.24
C TYR A 694 17.03 -13.23 -5.31
N ALA A 695 16.12 -13.38 -6.29
CA ALA A 695 15.72 -12.32 -7.22
C ALA A 695 14.79 -11.28 -6.55
N SER A 696 15.17 -10.82 -5.36
CA SER A 696 14.47 -9.85 -4.53
C SER A 696 15.44 -9.33 -3.48
N SER A 697 15.20 -8.14 -2.95
CA SER A 697 15.96 -7.70 -1.76
C SER A 697 15.59 -8.56 -0.56
N ILE A 698 16.48 -8.66 0.42
CA ILE A 698 16.20 -9.29 1.71
C ILE A 698 16.30 -8.28 2.85
N ASP A 699 15.52 -8.48 3.91
CA ASP A 699 15.50 -7.64 5.10
C ASP A 699 16.18 -8.34 6.29
N TRP A 700 17.33 -7.82 6.68
CA TRP A 700 18.15 -8.32 7.80
C TRP A 700 17.47 -8.17 9.16
N THR A 701 16.41 -7.38 9.31
CA THR A 701 15.64 -7.32 10.56
C THR A 701 14.85 -8.62 10.83
N THR A 702 14.67 -9.47 9.82
CA THR A 702 14.05 -10.80 9.95
C THR A 702 14.99 -11.88 10.51
N TYR A 703 16.18 -11.47 10.93
CA TYR A 703 17.24 -12.31 11.49
C TYR A 703 16.86 -12.96 12.83
N SER A 704 17.19 -14.24 12.99
CA SER A 704 17.08 -14.96 14.27
C SER A 704 18.14 -16.05 14.42
N LYS A 705 18.66 -16.19 15.64
CA LYS A 705 19.53 -17.30 16.03
C LYS A 705 18.78 -18.54 16.52
N ILE A 706 17.51 -18.35 16.90
CA ILE A 706 16.73 -19.35 17.64
C ILE A 706 15.50 -19.84 16.89
N ASN A 707 14.91 -19.00 16.04
CA ASN A 707 13.71 -19.35 15.28
C ASN A 707 14.10 -19.77 13.86
N SER A 708 14.03 -21.07 13.57
CA SER A 708 14.33 -21.63 12.24
C SER A 708 13.36 -21.22 11.14
N LEU A 709 12.17 -20.71 11.51
CA LEU A 709 11.16 -20.21 10.58
C LEU A 709 11.26 -18.70 10.34
N ALA A 710 12.20 -18.01 10.99
CA ALA A 710 12.46 -16.59 10.73
C ALA A 710 12.90 -16.38 9.27
N GLY A 711 12.74 -15.17 8.74
CA GLY A 711 13.18 -14.86 7.37
C GLY A 711 14.64 -15.23 7.16
N ILE A 712 15.50 -14.88 8.12
CA ILE A 712 16.92 -15.26 8.10
C ILE A 712 17.21 -16.04 9.38
N TYR A 713 17.54 -17.33 9.25
CA TYR A 713 17.93 -18.18 10.36
C TYR A 713 19.45 -18.37 10.38
N ALA A 714 20.10 -17.97 11.48
CA ALA A 714 21.56 -17.87 11.52
C ALA A 714 22.15 -18.25 12.89
N PRO A 715 22.00 -19.51 13.36
CA PRO A 715 22.56 -19.95 14.63
C PRO A 715 24.09 -19.86 14.59
N GLY A 716 24.71 -19.29 15.63
CA GLY A 716 26.17 -19.15 15.72
C GLY A 716 26.79 -18.14 14.75
N VAL A 717 26.00 -17.22 14.18
CA VAL A 717 26.48 -16.12 13.32
C VAL A 717 26.26 -14.79 14.03
N ASN A 718 27.17 -13.82 13.93
CA ASN A 718 26.98 -12.47 14.48
C ASN A 718 25.87 -11.72 13.72
N SER A 719 25.12 -10.86 14.41
CA SER A 719 24.05 -10.04 13.81
C SER A 719 24.57 -8.92 12.90
N THR A 720 25.88 -8.64 12.92
CA THR A 720 26.53 -7.62 12.11
C THR A 720 26.78 -8.12 10.69
N ILE A 721 26.44 -7.28 9.72
CA ILE A 721 26.79 -7.47 8.31
C ILE A 721 27.75 -6.38 7.84
N TYR A 722 28.63 -6.75 6.91
CA TYR A 722 29.58 -5.82 6.29
C TYR A 722 29.49 -5.87 4.78
N ILE A 723 29.36 -4.71 4.16
CA ILE A 723 29.31 -4.56 2.70
C ILE A 723 30.40 -3.60 2.29
N TYR A 724 31.15 -3.96 1.26
CA TYR A 724 32.17 -3.07 0.73
C TYR A 724 31.53 -1.89 0.00
N ASN A 725 31.75 -0.68 0.51
CA ASN A 725 31.38 0.55 -0.15
C ASN A 725 32.44 0.84 -1.23
N GLU A 726 32.05 0.70 -2.48
CA GLU A 726 32.97 0.85 -3.61
C GLU A 726 33.53 2.26 -3.81
N VAL A 727 32.86 3.26 -3.24
CA VAL A 727 33.16 4.67 -3.46
C VAL A 727 34.26 5.12 -2.51
N ALA A 728 33.98 5.03 -1.21
CA ALA A 728 34.94 5.38 -0.17
C ALA A 728 35.96 4.25 0.10
N LYS A 729 35.74 3.05 -0.46
CA LYS A 729 36.57 1.84 -0.29
C LYS A 729 36.66 1.36 1.16
N VAL A 730 35.65 1.69 1.95
CA VAL A 730 35.44 1.30 3.36
C VAL A 730 34.31 0.26 3.47
N TYR A 731 34.04 -0.25 4.67
CA TYR A 731 32.93 -1.17 4.89
C TYR A 731 31.70 -0.46 5.47
N ALA A 732 30.59 -0.54 4.76
CA ALA A 732 29.27 -0.26 5.28
C ALA A 732 28.89 -1.37 6.27
N THR A 733 28.70 -1.01 7.53
CA THR A 733 28.38 -1.95 8.61
C THR A 733 26.94 -1.73 9.05
N TYR A 734 26.19 -2.79 9.34
CA TYR A 734 24.86 -2.69 9.95
C TYR A 734 24.71 -3.68 11.09
N ASN A 735 24.17 -3.22 12.22
CA ASN A 735 23.80 -4.04 13.37
C ASN A 735 22.64 -3.38 14.14
N ALA A 736 21.64 -4.18 14.52
CA ALA A 736 20.57 -3.82 15.45
C ALA A 736 19.96 -2.41 15.25
N GLY A 737 19.60 -2.08 14.00
CA GLY A 737 18.92 -0.83 13.64
C GLY A 737 19.84 0.35 13.28
N LEU A 738 21.16 0.21 13.42
CA LEU A 738 22.13 1.25 13.06
C LEU A 738 23.08 0.75 11.98
N GLY A 739 23.55 1.67 11.14
CA GLY A 739 24.63 1.37 10.20
C GLY A 739 25.58 2.53 9.97
N THR A 740 26.84 2.22 9.65
CA THR A 740 27.91 3.14 9.27
C THR A 740 28.14 3.10 7.77
N ASN A 741 28.66 4.19 7.20
CA ASN A 741 29.01 4.34 5.78
C ASN A 741 27.87 3.98 4.82
N GLY A 742 26.64 4.25 5.25
CA GLY A 742 25.42 3.95 4.51
C GLY A 742 24.94 2.50 4.59
N GLY A 743 25.42 1.72 5.55
CA GLY A 743 24.91 0.38 5.85
C GLY A 743 23.43 0.39 6.24
N SER A 744 22.68 -0.60 5.79
CA SER A 744 21.24 -0.77 6.05
C SER A 744 20.88 -2.22 6.32
N ASN A 745 19.64 -2.45 6.74
CA ASN A 745 19.06 -3.78 6.87
C ASN A 745 18.68 -4.42 5.52
N VAL A 746 18.51 -3.62 4.46
CA VAL A 746 18.02 -4.15 3.17
C VAL A 746 19.20 -4.49 2.28
N ILE A 747 19.30 -5.76 1.89
CA ILE A 747 20.37 -6.27 1.01
C ILE A 747 19.76 -6.59 -0.37
N PRO A 748 20.05 -5.79 -1.41
CA PRO A 748 19.60 -6.00 -2.78
C PRO A 748 19.79 -7.40 -3.35
N SER A 749 18.95 -7.75 -4.31
CA SER A 749 19.08 -8.97 -5.12
C SER A 749 20.48 -9.10 -5.71
N GLY A 750 21.08 -10.29 -5.55
CA GLY A 750 22.40 -10.61 -6.10
C GLY A 750 23.57 -9.83 -5.48
N GLN A 751 23.40 -9.25 -4.28
CA GLN A 751 24.48 -8.59 -3.56
C GLN A 751 25.17 -9.54 -2.57
N GLY A 752 26.51 -9.52 -2.59
CA GLY A 752 27.33 -10.20 -1.60
C GLY A 752 27.58 -9.31 -0.36
N PHE A 753 27.81 -9.94 0.78
CA PHE A 753 28.12 -9.29 2.05
C PHE A 753 28.85 -10.26 2.99
N PHE A 754 29.58 -9.72 3.95
CA PHE A 754 30.22 -10.50 5.00
C PHE A 754 29.30 -10.71 6.19
N VAL A 755 29.34 -11.93 6.71
CA VAL A 755 28.90 -12.28 8.06
C VAL A 755 30.07 -12.86 8.83
N LYS A 756 29.99 -12.87 10.16
CA LYS A 756 31.01 -13.48 11.03
C LYS A 756 30.43 -14.66 11.81
N ALA A 757 30.95 -15.86 11.61
CA ALA A 757 30.67 -17.02 12.44
C ALA A 757 31.30 -16.83 13.82
N SER A 758 30.54 -17.10 14.89
CA SER A 758 31.01 -17.04 16.28
C SER A 758 31.27 -18.43 16.88
N ALA A 759 30.97 -19.50 16.14
CA ALA A 759 31.21 -20.89 16.56
C ALA A 759 31.40 -21.83 15.35
N ALA A 760 31.99 -23.01 15.58
CA ALA A 760 32.30 -24.00 14.54
C ALA A 760 31.08 -24.58 13.80
N LEU A 761 29.91 -24.60 14.42
CA LEU A 761 28.66 -25.12 13.83
C LEU A 761 27.73 -24.00 13.32
N ALA A 762 28.28 -22.81 13.07
CA ALA A 762 27.51 -21.69 12.56
C ALA A 762 26.87 -22.02 11.20
N SER A 763 25.60 -21.66 11.00
CA SER A 763 24.92 -21.81 9.71
C SER A 763 24.12 -20.57 9.35
N LEU A 764 23.77 -20.43 8.07
CA LEU A 764 22.97 -19.32 7.56
C LEU A 764 21.98 -19.84 6.53
N THR A 765 20.69 -19.66 6.79
CA THR A 765 19.59 -20.04 5.92
C THR A 765 18.72 -18.82 5.64
N PHE A 766 18.48 -18.55 4.36
CA PHE A 766 17.50 -17.57 3.91
C PHE A 766 16.20 -18.31 3.61
N ASN A 767 15.11 -17.91 4.24
CA ASN A 767 13.76 -18.38 3.95
C ASN A 767 13.04 -17.34 3.06
N GLU A 768 11.94 -17.76 2.42
CA GLU A 768 11.12 -16.88 1.58
C GLU A 768 10.63 -15.62 2.33
N ALA A 769 10.41 -15.71 3.64
CA ALA A 769 10.03 -14.60 4.50
C ALA A 769 11.13 -13.52 4.70
N ALA A 770 12.37 -13.76 4.26
CA ALA A 770 13.40 -12.74 4.23
C ALA A 770 13.16 -11.68 3.15
N LYS A 771 12.43 -12.04 2.07
CA LYS A 771 12.28 -11.19 0.89
C LYS A 771 11.49 -9.92 1.22
N THR A 772 11.92 -8.80 0.65
CA THR A 772 11.22 -7.51 0.70
C THR A 772 11.27 -6.85 -0.67
N ASN A 773 10.20 -6.14 -1.03
CA ASN A 773 10.16 -5.38 -2.28
C ASN A 773 10.87 -4.02 -2.15
N ALA A 774 11.40 -3.70 -0.97
CA ALA A 774 12.19 -2.50 -0.76
C ALA A 774 13.45 -2.54 -1.65
N GLN A 775 13.62 -1.50 -2.46
CA GLN A 775 14.84 -1.28 -3.22
C GLN A 775 15.70 -0.28 -2.46
N VAL A 776 16.97 -0.62 -2.23
CA VAL A 776 17.97 0.36 -1.79
C VAL A 776 18.95 0.62 -2.91
N THR A 777 19.37 1.86 -2.99
CA THR A 777 20.42 2.29 -3.91
C THR A 777 21.66 2.63 -3.10
N GLY A 778 22.82 2.53 -3.71
CA GLY A 778 24.06 3.07 -3.19
C GLY A 778 24.17 4.56 -3.48
N PRO A 779 25.37 5.15 -3.38
CA PRO A 779 25.56 6.59 -3.43
C PRO A 779 25.10 7.15 -4.77
N THR A 780 24.41 8.30 -4.72
CA THR A 780 23.96 9.03 -5.91
C THR A 780 25.16 9.51 -6.71
N GLN A 781 25.23 9.12 -7.99
CA GLN A 781 26.32 9.50 -8.90
C GLN A 781 25.81 10.47 -9.98
N SER A 782 26.73 11.21 -10.61
CA SER A 782 26.42 12.06 -11.78
C SER A 782 25.77 11.28 -12.93
N THR A 783 26.01 9.96 -13.02
CA THR A 783 25.47 9.05 -14.04
C THR A 783 24.37 8.10 -13.52
N GLY A 784 23.83 8.33 -12.32
CA GLY A 784 22.81 7.49 -11.68
C GLY A 784 23.34 6.57 -10.56
N ASN A 785 22.44 6.05 -9.73
CA ASN A 785 22.81 5.30 -8.51
C ASN A 785 23.32 3.89 -8.85
N THR A 786 24.26 3.37 -8.04
CA THR A 786 24.54 1.93 -8.00
C THR A 786 23.37 1.24 -7.29
N LEU A 787 22.90 0.09 -7.74
CA LEU A 787 21.80 -0.63 -7.09
C LEU A 787 22.28 -1.57 -5.97
N LEU A 788 23.46 -1.34 -5.44
CA LEU A 788 24.01 -2.08 -4.30
C LEU A 788 23.76 -1.27 -3.02
N MET A 789 23.52 -1.95 -1.90
CA MET A 789 23.36 -1.32 -0.59
C MET A 789 24.53 -0.40 -0.33
N SER A 790 24.26 0.91 -0.27
CA SER A 790 25.21 1.87 0.26
C SER A 790 24.63 3.25 0.60
N VAL A 791 23.34 3.58 0.36
CA VAL A 791 22.72 4.77 0.99
C VAL A 791 21.20 4.58 1.20
N ILE A 792 20.76 4.51 2.46
CA ILE A 792 19.43 5.03 2.82
C ILE A 792 19.52 6.56 2.77
N ASN A 793 18.64 7.20 2.01
CA ASN A 793 18.48 8.66 1.98
C ASN A 793 18.48 9.20 3.42
N PRO A 794 19.31 10.21 3.78
CA PRO A 794 19.31 10.80 5.12
C PRO A 794 17.90 11.14 5.62
N ASN A 795 16.99 11.50 4.72
CA ASN A 795 15.59 11.84 5.03
C ASN A 795 14.71 10.61 5.35
N SER A 796 15.15 9.41 4.99
CA SER A 796 14.50 8.13 5.31
C SER A 796 15.03 7.50 6.60
N ARG A 797 16.04 8.10 7.25
CA ARG A 797 16.52 7.66 8.58
C ARG A 797 15.44 7.80 9.68
N ASN A 798 14.35 8.52 9.38
CA ASN A 798 13.20 8.75 10.24
C ASN A 798 11.94 7.94 9.84
N ASN A 799 12.00 7.01 8.88
CA ASN A 799 10.79 6.34 8.43
C ASN A 799 10.36 5.21 9.38
N ALA A 800 9.28 5.50 10.10
CA ALA A 800 8.63 4.69 11.11
C ALA A 800 7.83 3.53 10.50
N ASN A 801 8.48 2.37 10.29
CA ASN A 801 7.75 1.11 10.13
C ASN A 801 8.36 -0.07 10.90
N ALA A 802 8.82 0.19 12.12
CA ALA A 802 9.01 -0.84 13.15
C ALA A 802 7.74 -0.90 14.02
N THR A 803 6.62 -1.36 13.42
CA THR A 803 5.31 -1.39 14.09
C THR A 803 5.02 -2.70 14.84
N THR A 804 5.99 -3.59 15.05
CA THR A 804 5.77 -4.79 15.88
C THR A 804 6.92 -5.09 16.83
N ASN A 805 6.76 -4.63 18.07
CA ASN A 805 7.28 -5.23 19.31
C ASN A 805 8.77 -5.60 19.39
N LYS A 806 9.61 -4.57 19.59
CA LYS A 806 10.65 -4.48 20.65
C LYS A 806 11.28 -3.08 20.59
N SER A 807 11.03 -2.25 21.59
CA SER A 807 11.85 -1.07 21.95
C SER A 807 12.33 -0.14 20.82
N ALA A 808 11.45 0.33 19.94
CA ALA A 808 11.67 1.59 19.21
C ALA A 808 11.59 2.84 20.14
N ASN A 809 11.64 2.64 21.46
CA ASN A 809 11.94 3.66 22.44
C ASN A 809 13.42 4.03 22.32
N LYS A 810 13.69 5.25 21.83
CA LYS A 810 14.91 6.04 22.14
C LYS A 810 16.27 5.34 21.92
N LEU A 811 16.65 4.98 20.68
CA LEU A 811 18.08 4.73 20.43
C LEU A 811 18.88 5.98 20.82
N GLN A 812 19.87 5.84 21.69
CA GLN A 812 20.75 6.92 22.12
C GLN A 812 22.12 6.70 21.51
N TYR A 813 22.64 7.64 20.72
CA TYR A 813 23.93 7.44 20.06
C TYR A 813 24.59 8.74 19.60
N LEU A 814 25.90 8.65 19.35
CA LEU A 814 26.75 9.66 18.73
C LEU A 814 27.39 9.07 17.47
N ARG A 815 27.27 9.75 16.33
CA ARG A 815 27.91 9.38 15.07
C ARG A 815 29.04 10.35 14.75
N LEU A 816 30.21 9.81 14.47
CA LEU A 816 31.38 10.56 14.01
C LEU A 816 31.76 10.15 12.59
N GLU A 817 32.14 11.13 11.77
CA GLU A 817 32.69 10.97 10.43
C GLU A 817 34.10 11.56 10.39
N LEU A 818 35.07 10.83 9.86
CA LEU A 818 36.37 11.33 9.44
C LEU A 818 36.35 11.55 7.93
N ALA A 819 36.63 12.76 7.47
CA ALA A 819 36.64 13.12 6.06
C ALA A 819 37.99 13.70 5.64
N ALA A 820 38.53 13.22 4.52
CA ALA A 820 39.56 13.91 3.75
C ALA A 820 38.93 14.89 2.75
N ASP A 821 37.84 14.47 2.12
CA ASP A 821 37.06 15.24 1.16
C ASP A 821 35.58 14.75 1.15
N SER A 822 34.80 15.10 0.12
CA SER A 822 33.39 14.72 0.01
C SER A 822 33.15 13.23 -0.31
N ILE A 823 34.17 12.51 -0.76
CA ILE A 823 34.12 11.09 -1.18
C ILE A 823 34.85 10.20 -0.16
N ASN A 824 36.07 10.58 0.20
CA ASN A 824 36.97 9.82 1.06
C ASN A 824 36.61 10.06 2.54
N LYS A 825 35.70 9.23 3.04
CA LYS A 825 35.09 9.35 4.36
C LYS A 825 34.94 7.99 5.06
N GLU A 826 34.93 8.00 6.38
CA GLU A 826 34.72 6.82 7.23
C GLU A 826 33.94 7.21 8.50
N GLU A 827 33.07 6.34 8.97
CA GLU A 827 32.17 6.58 10.10
C GLU A 827 32.37 5.58 11.24
N THR A 828 32.21 6.05 12.48
CA THR A 828 32.00 5.19 13.65
C THR A 828 30.86 5.71 14.50
N ILE A 829 30.15 4.81 15.17
CA ILE A 829 29.03 5.12 16.07
C ILE A 829 29.38 4.64 17.47
N VAL A 830 29.06 5.46 18.47
CA VAL A 830 28.97 5.07 19.87
C VAL A 830 27.49 5.05 20.23
N ARG A 831 26.91 3.87 20.45
CA ARG A 831 25.53 3.68 20.91
C ARG A 831 25.53 3.48 22.42
N PHE A 832 24.55 4.10 23.08
CA PHE A 832 24.36 3.99 24.51
C PHE A 832 23.22 3.03 24.82
N ASP A 833 23.55 1.87 25.39
CA ASP A 833 22.60 0.86 25.90
C ASP A 833 23.02 0.50 27.33
N ASN A 834 22.09 0.65 28.28
CA ASN A 834 22.36 0.38 29.69
C ASN A 834 22.70 -1.10 29.98
N ASN A 835 22.38 -2.02 29.06
CA ASN A 835 22.74 -3.44 29.19
C ASN A 835 24.10 -3.78 28.57
N ALA A 836 24.68 -2.86 27.79
CA ALA A 836 25.94 -3.08 27.13
C ALA A 836 27.12 -3.11 28.11
N GLN A 837 28.23 -3.69 27.66
CA GLN A 837 29.47 -3.78 28.40
C GLN A 837 30.51 -2.81 27.83
N ASN A 838 31.44 -2.35 28.67
CA ASN A 838 32.51 -1.44 28.21
C ASN A 838 33.58 -2.15 27.35
N GLY A 839 33.74 -3.47 27.50
CA GLY A 839 34.65 -4.30 26.71
C GLY A 839 33.91 -4.93 25.54
N PHE A 840 34.65 -5.42 24.55
CA PHE A 840 34.05 -6.02 23.36
C PHE A 840 33.21 -7.25 23.69
N VAL A 841 31.95 -7.25 23.23
CA VAL A 841 31.03 -8.38 23.35
C VAL A 841 30.54 -8.80 21.97
N VAL A 842 30.72 -10.09 21.68
CA VAL A 842 30.16 -10.73 20.47
C VAL A 842 28.64 -10.58 20.49
N ASP A 843 28.08 -10.13 19.35
CA ASP A 843 26.65 -9.90 19.08
C ASP A 843 26.05 -8.62 19.68
N GLU A 844 26.78 -7.94 20.52
CA GLU A 844 26.44 -6.61 21.00
C GLU A 844 27.12 -5.56 20.11
N ASP A 845 28.45 -5.62 20.01
CA ASP A 845 29.28 -4.72 19.24
C ASP A 845 29.44 -5.15 17.77
N SER A 846 29.81 -4.17 16.93
CA SER A 846 30.24 -4.41 15.55
C SER A 846 31.73 -4.14 15.39
N GLU A 847 32.51 -5.21 15.24
CA GLU A 847 33.96 -5.13 15.00
C GLU A 847 34.27 -4.36 13.72
N TYR A 848 35.31 -3.53 13.75
CA TYR A 848 35.71 -2.73 12.60
C TYR A 848 36.45 -3.59 11.56
N MET A 849 35.89 -3.69 10.36
CA MET A 849 36.54 -4.31 9.21
C MET A 849 37.36 -3.28 8.42
N ILE A 850 38.68 -3.50 8.31
CA ILE A 850 39.58 -2.60 7.55
C ILE A 850 39.28 -2.66 6.05
N GLY A 851 38.92 -1.50 5.47
CA GLY A 851 38.89 -1.27 4.02
C GLY A 851 40.22 -0.76 3.43
N ASN A 852 40.17 -0.42 2.14
CA ASN A 852 41.28 0.17 1.38
C ASN A 852 41.07 1.67 1.11
N GLY A 853 40.25 2.34 1.93
CA GLY A 853 39.97 3.77 1.86
C GLY A 853 41.18 4.63 2.22
N GLU A 854 41.13 5.91 1.83
CA GLU A 854 42.20 6.88 2.13
C GLU A 854 42.24 7.28 3.61
N VAL A 855 41.14 7.09 4.33
CA VAL A 855 40.97 7.38 5.75
C VAL A 855 40.43 6.16 6.48
N SER A 856 40.72 6.05 7.78
CA SER A 856 40.16 5.02 8.66
C SER A 856 39.85 5.63 10.03
N LEU A 857 38.65 5.40 10.53
CA LEU A 857 38.12 5.85 11.81
C LEU A 857 37.40 4.68 12.47
N SER A 858 37.77 4.37 13.71
CA SER A 858 37.05 3.43 14.55
C SER A 858 37.10 3.90 15.99
N SER A 859 36.02 3.72 16.74
CA SER A 859 36.10 3.76 18.19
C SER A 859 36.80 2.50 18.72
N MET A 860 37.23 2.53 19.98
CA MET A 860 37.86 1.39 20.63
C MET A 860 37.10 1.04 21.91
N SER A 861 36.84 -0.25 22.11
CA SER A 861 36.36 -0.81 23.37
C SER A 861 37.43 -0.70 24.47
N ALA A 862 37.04 -0.95 25.73
CA ALA A 862 37.95 -0.89 26.88
C ALA A 862 39.11 -1.90 26.79
N ASP A 863 38.93 -3.02 26.10
CA ASP A 863 39.93 -4.06 25.81
C ASP A 863 40.71 -3.84 24.50
N ASN A 864 40.59 -2.64 23.91
CA ASN A 864 41.31 -2.18 22.71
C ASN A 864 40.93 -2.87 21.39
N VAL A 865 39.73 -3.44 21.28
CA VAL A 865 39.16 -3.90 20.01
C VAL A 865 38.64 -2.69 19.24
N ARG A 866 38.85 -2.68 17.92
CA ARG A 866 38.36 -1.59 17.05
C ARG A 866 36.93 -1.87 16.64
N LEU A 867 36.05 -0.88 16.77
CA LEU A 867 34.62 -1.04 16.53
C LEU A 867 34.10 -0.01 15.51
N ALA A 868 33.27 -0.48 14.59
CA ALA A 868 32.49 0.38 13.70
C ALA A 868 31.27 0.93 14.45
N ILE A 869 30.59 0.07 15.21
CA ILE A 869 29.52 0.43 16.16
C ILE A 869 29.94 -0.11 17.52
N ASN A 870 30.08 0.80 18.48
CA ASN A 870 30.52 0.53 19.84
C ASN A 870 29.37 0.76 20.79
N ASP A 871 28.95 -0.31 21.44
CA ASP A 871 27.85 -0.34 22.38
C ASP A 871 28.38 -0.22 23.79
N ILE A 872 27.96 0.83 24.50
CA ILE A 872 28.40 1.07 25.87
C ILE A 872 27.24 1.54 26.75
N PRO A 873 27.29 1.31 28.07
CA PRO A 873 26.35 1.96 28.99
C PRO A 873 26.63 3.47 29.08
N LEU A 874 25.59 4.24 29.43
CA LEU A 874 25.80 5.64 29.80
C LEU A 874 26.71 5.71 31.04
N PRO A 875 27.76 6.57 31.04
CA PRO A 875 28.67 6.63 32.17
C PRO A 875 27.99 7.16 33.43
N LYS A 876 28.24 6.51 34.57
CA LYS A 876 27.79 7.03 35.87
C LYS A 876 28.50 8.31 36.31
N SER A 877 29.73 8.53 35.81
CA SER A 877 30.52 9.73 36.09
C SER A 877 31.22 10.24 34.84
N SER A 878 32.22 9.52 34.34
CA SER A 878 32.96 9.82 33.12
C SER A 878 33.44 8.54 32.45
N GLN A 879 33.40 8.50 31.11
CA GLN A 879 33.97 7.46 30.28
C GLN A 879 34.83 8.08 29.20
N THR A 880 36.00 7.49 28.96
CA THR A 880 36.87 7.86 27.84
C THR A 880 36.84 6.75 26.80
N ILE A 881 36.58 7.12 25.54
CA ILE A 881 36.54 6.20 24.40
C ILE A 881 37.63 6.65 23.44
N LYS A 882 38.64 5.79 23.20
CA LYS A 882 39.71 6.12 22.25
C LYS A 882 39.17 6.04 20.82
N LEU A 883 39.63 6.96 19.98
CA LEU A 883 39.38 6.92 18.54
C LEU A 883 40.69 6.59 17.83
N LYS A 884 40.67 5.58 16.97
CA LYS A 884 41.80 5.27 16.08
C LYS A 884 41.56 5.95 14.74
N VAL A 885 42.38 6.95 14.45
CA VAL A 885 42.29 7.81 13.26
C VAL A 885 43.53 7.62 12.42
N THR A 886 43.40 7.26 11.15
CA THR A 886 44.54 7.11 10.23
C THR A 886 44.19 7.63 8.85
N ALA A 887 45.20 8.03 8.07
CA ALA A 887 45.07 8.34 6.66
C ALA A 887 46.30 7.87 5.88
N THR A 888 46.17 7.76 4.55
CA THR A 888 47.26 7.32 3.65
C THR A 888 48.23 8.45 3.28
N ALA A 889 47.81 9.71 3.37
CA ALA A 889 48.58 10.87 2.92
C ALA A 889 48.78 11.92 4.04
N ASN A 890 49.70 12.86 3.78
CA ASN A 890 49.80 14.09 4.56
C ASN A 890 48.65 15.03 4.14
N GLY A 891 48.07 15.75 5.08
CA GLY A 891 47.04 16.73 4.73
C GLY A 891 46.18 17.15 5.91
N GLN A 892 45.22 18.03 5.62
CA GLN A 892 44.17 18.42 6.56
C GLN A 892 42.99 17.45 6.44
N TYR A 893 42.50 17.02 7.59
CA TYR A 893 41.36 16.13 7.74
C TYR A 893 40.36 16.74 8.73
N THR A 894 39.13 16.25 8.68
CA THR A 894 38.04 16.76 9.51
C THR A 894 37.35 15.61 10.23
N ILE A 895 37.24 15.69 11.56
CA ILE A 895 36.29 14.87 12.33
C ILE A 895 35.02 15.70 12.51
N SER A 896 33.87 15.12 12.14
CA SER A 896 32.57 15.76 12.31
C SER A 896 31.63 14.87 13.12
N LYS A 897 30.87 15.48 14.03
CA LYS A 897 29.67 14.86 14.60
C LYS A 897 28.53 15.07 13.63
N THR A 898 28.17 14.01 12.91
CA THR A 898 27.09 14.04 11.91
C THR A 898 25.73 13.79 12.54
N GLU A 899 25.65 13.06 13.66
CA GLU A 899 24.41 12.82 14.40
C GLU A 899 24.65 12.76 15.92
N LEU A 900 23.70 13.28 16.70
CA LEU A 900 23.59 13.08 18.14
C LEU A 900 22.11 12.86 18.46
N ASN A 901 21.76 11.63 18.82
CA ASN A 901 20.37 11.25 19.00
C ASN A 901 20.10 10.90 20.47
N ASN A 902 19.07 11.51 21.06
CA ASN A 902 18.53 11.18 22.38
C ASN A 902 19.53 11.11 23.55
N LEU A 903 20.73 11.71 23.46
CA LEU A 903 21.64 11.80 24.60
C LEU A 903 21.08 12.78 25.64
N PRO A 904 20.95 12.40 26.93
CA PRO A 904 20.41 13.30 27.95
C PRO A 904 21.25 14.58 28.09
N ALA A 905 20.57 15.71 28.37
CA ALA A 905 21.24 17.00 28.54
C ALA A 905 22.32 16.99 29.63
N LEU A 906 22.18 16.11 30.64
CA LEU A 906 23.12 15.87 31.73
C LEU A 906 24.56 15.54 31.26
N PHE A 907 24.73 14.97 30.07
CA PHE A 907 26.04 14.53 29.58
C PHE A 907 26.74 15.59 28.74
N ASP A 908 27.97 15.94 29.08
CA ASP A 908 28.89 16.65 28.20
C ASP A 908 29.66 15.65 27.34
N VAL A 909 29.99 16.05 26.11
CA VAL A 909 30.78 15.23 25.17
C VAL A 909 31.91 16.08 24.62
N TRP A 910 33.15 15.68 24.93
CA TRP A 910 34.35 16.39 24.52
C TRP A 910 35.20 15.51 23.60
N LEU A 911 35.63 16.03 22.46
CA LEU A 911 36.67 15.45 21.63
C LEU A 911 38.02 16.00 22.08
N MET A 912 38.91 15.14 22.57
CA MET A 912 40.25 15.49 23.02
C MET A 912 41.29 15.17 21.95
N ASP A 913 42.22 16.10 21.69
CA ASP A 913 43.38 15.92 20.80
C ASP A 913 44.68 16.01 21.62
N ALA A 914 45.26 14.84 21.92
CA ALA A 914 46.49 14.75 22.71
C ALA A 914 47.73 15.29 21.96
N TYR A 915 47.69 15.36 20.62
CA TYR A 915 48.81 15.84 19.81
C TYR A 915 48.85 17.37 19.80
N MET A 916 47.70 18.00 19.53
CA MET A 916 47.58 19.47 19.54
C MET A 916 47.41 20.06 20.95
N LYS A 917 47.16 19.20 21.96
CA LYS A 917 46.80 19.58 23.33
C LYS A 917 45.56 20.47 23.37
N ASP A 918 44.59 20.12 22.53
CA ASP A 918 43.34 20.86 22.35
C ASP A 918 42.13 19.97 22.67
N SER A 919 40.99 20.60 22.88
CA SER A 919 39.71 19.93 23.13
C SER A 919 38.56 20.69 22.51
N LEU A 920 37.60 19.97 21.93
CA LEU A 920 36.37 20.53 21.40
C LEU A 920 35.18 19.97 22.17
N ASP A 921 34.31 20.85 22.67
CA ASP A 921 32.95 20.47 23.07
C ASP A 921 32.18 20.07 21.82
N ILE A 922 32.23 18.77 21.51
CA ILE A 922 31.66 18.24 20.28
C ILE A 922 30.13 18.08 20.41
N LYS A 923 29.57 18.13 21.62
CA LYS A 923 28.12 18.17 21.81
C LYS A 923 27.51 19.41 21.18
N HIS A 924 28.13 20.58 21.38
CA HIS A 924 27.64 21.86 20.85
C HIS A 924 28.30 22.28 19.53
N ASN A 925 29.51 21.80 19.24
CA ASN A 925 30.23 22.10 18.00
C ASN A 925 30.38 20.83 17.15
N SER A 926 30.07 20.90 15.85
CA SER A 926 29.99 19.68 15.05
C SER A 926 31.25 19.29 14.28
N THR A 927 32.32 20.09 14.30
CA THR A 927 33.46 19.91 13.40
C THR A 927 34.79 20.28 14.03
N TYR A 928 35.80 19.42 13.87
CA TYR A 928 37.18 19.63 14.30
C TYR A 928 38.15 19.34 13.14
N LYS A 929 38.95 20.33 12.75
CA LYS A 929 39.94 20.22 11.65
C LYS A 929 41.34 20.04 12.19
N PHE A 930 42.11 19.15 11.59
CA PHE A 930 43.47 18.86 12.03
C PHE A 930 44.35 18.34 10.89
N ASN A 931 45.67 18.41 11.05
CA ASN A 931 46.62 17.86 10.07
C ASN A 931 47.12 16.48 10.52
N ILE A 932 47.31 15.58 9.55
CA ILE A 932 48.09 14.34 9.71
C ILE A 932 49.41 14.51 8.99
N ASN A 933 50.51 14.15 9.67
CA ASN A 933 51.85 14.02 9.10
C ASN A 933 52.29 12.56 9.20
N ARG A 934 52.39 11.86 8.07
CA ARG A 934 52.76 10.45 7.97
C ARG A 934 54.17 10.15 8.48
N ALA A 935 55.04 11.15 8.61
CA ALA A 935 56.36 11.01 9.23
C ALA A 935 56.32 11.06 10.77
N ASP A 936 55.24 11.55 11.37
CA ASP A 936 55.05 11.66 12.83
C ASP A 936 53.91 10.76 13.29
N THR A 937 54.27 9.65 13.94
CA THR A 937 53.32 8.64 14.43
C THR A 937 52.42 9.13 15.56
N ASN A 938 52.73 10.27 16.19
CA ASN A 938 51.84 10.89 17.19
C ASN A 938 50.72 11.72 16.55
N SER A 939 50.85 12.07 15.26
CA SER A 939 49.84 12.84 14.54
C SER A 939 48.65 11.97 14.05
N PHE A 940 48.68 10.66 14.25
CA PHE A 940 47.59 9.74 13.91
C PHE A 940 47.60 8.51 14.86
N GLY A 941 46.73 7.53 14.63
CA GLY A 941 46.63 6.30 15.42
C GLY A 941 45.59 6.39 16.56
N GLY A 942 45.68 5.46 17.51
CA GLY A 942 44.72 5.32 18.62
C GLY A 942 45.06 6.12 19.88
N ASN A 943 46.18 6.84 19.88
CA ASN A 943 46.66 7.61 21.04
C ASN A 943 46.39 9.11 20.93
N ARG A 944 45.94 9.59 19.77
CA ARG A 944 45.72 11.01 19.53
C ARG A 944 44.35 11.48 19.99
N PHE A 945 43.30 10.81 19.55
CA PHE A 945 41.92 11.26 19.77
C PHE A 945 41.19 10.41 20.78
N SER A 946 40.39 11.05 21.62
CA SER A 946 39.43 10.37 22.49
C SER A 946 38.16 11.19 22.68
N LEU A 947 37.04 10.50 22.87
CA LEU A 947 35.81 11.09 23.36
C LEU A 947 35.77 10.96 24.87
N VAL A 948 35.55 12.06 25.58
CA VAL A 948 35.28 12.08 27.01
C VAL A 948 33.82 12.43 27.20
N ILE A 949 33.05 11.47 27.70
CA ILE A 949 31.63 11.60 27.99
C ILE A 949 31.48 11.62 29.50
N ARG A 950 30.93 12.69 30.07
CA ARG A 950 30.80 12.83 31.52
C ARG A 950 29.51 13.51 31.91
N GLN A 951 29.00 13.16 33.09
CA GLN A 951 27.88 13.89 33.67
C GLN A 951 28.35 15.26 34.14
N ASN A 952 27.55 16.29 33.86
CA ASN A 952 27.76 17.64 34.35
C ASN A 952 27.05 17.80 35.70
N PRO A 953 27.79 17.95 36.83
CA PRO A 953 27.18 18.06 38.15
C PRO A 953 26.19 19.22 38.28
N ALA A 954 26.39 20.31 37.54
CA ALA A 954 25.49 21.46 37.54
C ALA A 954 24.13 21.16 36.90
N LEU A 955 24.04 20.11 36.07
CA LEU A 955 22.80 19.67 35.41
C LEU A 955 22.18 18.44 36.09
N MET A 956 22.68 18.02 37.25
CA MET A 956 22.04 16.99 38.07
C MET A 956 20.74 17.53 38.68
N VAL A 957 19.82 16.63 39.06
CA VAL A 957 18.57 17.05 39.71
C VAL A 957 18.86 17.68 41.07
N HIS A 958 18.23 18.83 41.34
CA HIS A 958 18.30 19.52 42.64
C HIS A 958 16.90 19.73 43.20
N LEU A 959 16.71 19.52 44.50
CA LEU A 959 15.49 19.89 45.21
C LEU A 959 15.58 21.36 45.63
N LEU A 960 14.70 22.20 45.09
CA LEU A 960 14.62 23.62 45.44
C LEU A 960 13.78 23.84 46.70
N SER A 961 12.66 23.13 46.82
CA SER A 961 11.81 23.20 48.01
C SER A 961 11.04 21.90 48.26
N PHE A 962 10.79 21.61 49.53
CA PHE A 962 9.88 20.55 49.96
C PHE A 962 9.10 21.04 51.17
N GLY A 963 7.78 20.95 51.11
CA GLY A 963 6.86 21.44 52.14
C GLY A 963 5.67 20.52 52.30
N ALA A 964 5.07 20.52 53.49
CA ALA A 964 3.77 19.93 53.75
C ALA A 964 2.95 20.92 54.55
N THR A 965 1.66 21.04 54.25
CA THR A 965 0.73 21.91 54.98
C THR A 965 -0.61 21.20 55.18
N LYS A 966 -1.30 21.50 56.27
CA LYS A 966 -2.67 20.99 56.48
C LYS A 966 -3.60 21.60 55.43
N ALA A 967 -4.37 20.76 54.75
CA ALA A 967 -5.42 21.12 53.81
C ALA A 967 -6.79 20.61 54.31
N VAL A 968 -7.87 21.04 53.67
CA VAL A 968 -9.25 20.71 54.08
C VAL A 968 -9.52 19.19 54.16
N THR A 969 -8.81 18.39 53.37
CA THR A 969 -9.03 16.94 53.25
C THR A 969 -7.77 16.09 53.49
N GLY A 970 -6.79 16.60 54.25
CA GLY A 970 -5.54 15.89 54.55
C GLY A 970 -4.32 16.80 54.64
N ASP A 971 -3.13 16.24 54.42
CA ASP A 971 -1.88 17.00 54.34
C ASP A 971 -1.44 17.14 52.88
N LEU A 972 -1.28 18.38 52.40
CA LEU A 972 -0.81 18.69 51.05
C LEU A 972 0.71 18.81 51.06
N ILE A 973 1.38 17.89 50.39
CA ILE A 973 2.83 17.84 50.17
C ILE A 973 3.13 18.50 48.82
N LEU A 974 4.10 19.42 48.82
CA LEU A 974 4.52 20.20 47.65
C LEU A 974 6.03 20.14 47.54
N TRP A 975 6.54 19.96 46.33
CA TRP A 975 7.97 20.06 46.08
C TRP A 975 8.27 20.70 44.74
N THR A 976 9.40 21.40 44.69
CA THR A 976 9.92 22.02 43.48
C THR A 976 11.34 21.51 43.25
N THR A 977 11.64 21.09 42.04
CA THR A 977 12.96 20.63 41.61
C THR A 977 13.48 21.48 40.46
N GLU A 978 14.79 21.39 40.23
CA GLU A 978 15.48 21.90 39.07
C GLU A 978 16.23 20.75 38.37
N ASN A 979 16.34 20.81 37.05
CA ASN A 979 17.05 19.85 36.20
C ASN A 979 16.52 18.41 36.27
N GLU A 980 15.31 18.19 36.77
CA GLU A 980 14.66 16.89 36.66
C GLU A 980 14.27 16.59 35.20
N ALA A 981 14.34 15.31 34.83
CA ALA A 981 13.93 14.84 33.52
C ALA A 981 13.16 13.53 33.65
N ASN A 982 12.72 12.96 32.52
CA ASN A 982 11.93 11.72 32.48
C ASN A 982 12.64 10.43 32.98
N TYR A 983 13.83 10.58 33.57
CA TYR A 983 14.57 9.53 34.26
C TYR A 983 14.71 9.78 35.78
N THR A 984 14.11 10.86 36.31
CA THR A 984 14.07 11.16 37.74
C THR A 984 12.80 10.57 38.35
N ASN A 985 12.94 9.78 39.42
CA ASN A 985 11.81 9.25 40.17
C ASN A 985 11.69 9.94 41.54
N PHE A 986 10.45 10.20 41.95
CA PHE A 986 10.08 10.79 43.22
C PHE A 986 9.24 9.80 44.02
N THR A 987 9.55 9.62 45.30
CA THR A 987 8.73 8.83 46.22
C THR A 987 8.47 9.65 47.48
N VAL A 988 7.21 9.98 47.73
CA VAL A 988 6.77 10.63 48.97
C VAL A 988 6.67 9.58 50.05
N GLN A 989 7.29 9.83 51.20
CA GLN A 989 7.30 8.92 52.34
C GLN A 989 6.77 9.60 53.60
N ARG A 990 6.10 8.82 54.46
CA ARG A 990 5.56 9.27 55.74
C ARG A 990 6.07 8.41 56.89
N SER A 991 6.41 9.06 58.00
CA SER A 991 6.72 8.45 59.28
C SER A 991 5.70 8.88 60.34
N VAL A 992 5.31 7.94 61.20
CA VAL A 992 4.36 8.15 62.31
C VAL A 992 4.98 7.83 63.68
N ASN A 993 6.29 7.53 63.70
CA ASN A 993 7.01 7.07 64.88
C ASN A 993 8.28 7.89 65.15
N ASN A 994 8.20 9.20 64.92
CA ASN A 994 9.29 10.16 65.07
C ASN A 994 10.51 9.82 64.19
N GLY A 995 10.28 9.44 62.93
CA GLY A 995 11.32 9.33 61.91
C GLY A 995 12.08 8.00 61.94
N LYS A 996 11.64 7.01 62.72
CA LYS A 996 12.29 5.70 62.81
C LYS A 996 12.03 4.84 61.56
N THR A 997 10.81 4.88 61.04
CA THR A 997 10.44 4.21 59.78
C THR A 997 9.67 5.17 58.89
N PHE A 998 9.92 5.10 57.58
CA PHE A 998 9.27 5.91 56.56
C PHE A 998 8.65 4.99 55.51
N ASP A 999 7.32 4.98 55.45
CA ASP A 999 6.56 4.19 54.49
C ASP A 999 6.31 5.01 53.23
N ALA A 1000 6.44 4.39 52.05
CA ALA A 1000 6.11 5.04 50.79
C ALA A 1000 4.59 5.20 50.65
N ILE A 1001 4.13 6.42 50.39
CA ILE A 1001 2.71 6.75 50.23
C ILE A 1001 2.36 7.20 48.81
N GLY A 1002 3.36 7.54 47.99
CA GLY A 1002 3.19 7.82 46.57
C GLY A 1002 4.51 7.80 45.80
N SER A 1003 4.48 7.35 44.55
CA SER A 1003 5.64 7.32 43.64
C SER A 1003 5.27 7.91 42.29
N PHE A 1004 6.16 8.74 41.75
CA PHE A 1004 5.96 9.53 40.54
C PHE A 1004 7.24 9.54 39.71
N THR A 1005 7.13 9.43 38.40
CA THR A 1005 8.25 9.76 37.50
C THR A 1005 8.08 11.22 37.06
N SER A 1006 9.18 11.96 37.04
CA SER A 1006 9.20 13.35 36.61
C SER A 1006 8.62 13.52 35.20
N ASN A 1007 7.81 14.57 35.04
CA ASN A 1007 7.29 15.05 33.77
C ASN A 1007 7.87 16.43 33.41
N SER A 1008 8.98 16.81 34.04
CA SER A 1008 9.69 18.09 33.83
C SER A 1008 8.84 19.35 34.05
N LEU A 1009 7.86 19.28 34.97
CA LEU A 1009 7.05 20.44 35.36
C LEU A 1009 7.71 21.36 36.39
N SER A 1010 8.87 20.99 36.93
CA SER A 1010 9.59 21.64 38.04
C SER A 1010 8.84 21.73 39.36
N THR A 1011 7.50 21.68 39.40
CA THR A 1011 6.68 21.71 40.62
C THR A 1011 5.69 20.58 40.64
N TYR A 1012 5.59 19.92 41.80
CA TYR A 1012 4.79 18.72 42.02
C TYR A 1012 4.04 18.81 43.34
N ASN A 1013 2.95 18.05 43.44
CA ASN A 1013 2.15 17.97 44.65
C ASN A 1013 1.61 16.55 44.87
N TYR A 1014 1.37 16.23 46.14
CA TYR A 1014 0.72 15.00 46.57
C TYR A 1014 -0.15 15.29 47.80
N LEU A 1015 -1.39 14.81 47.79
CA LEU A 1015 -2.32 14.99 48.91
C LEU A 1015 -2.44 13.68 49.69
N ASP A 1016 -1.87 13.64 50.90
CA ASP A 1016 -2.13 12.57 51.86
C ASP A 1016 -3.50 12.78 52.51
N ARG A 1017 -4.51 12.02 52.07
CA ARG A 1017 -5.90 12.15 52.54
C ARG A 1017 -6.16 11.55 53.92
N ALA A 1018 -5.19 10.86 54.51
CA ALA A 1018 -5.37 10.15 55.78
C ALA A 1018 -4.14 10.27 56.70
N PRO A 1019 -3.74 11.49 57.12
CA PRO A 1019 -2.70 11.65 58.13
C PRO A 1019 -3.17 11.06 59.47
N VAL A 1020 -2.25 10.46 60.24
CA VAL A 1020 -2.61 9.85 61.53
C VAL A 1020 -2.75 10.91 62.62
N LYS A 1021 -3.44 10.58 63.72
CA LYS A 1021 -3.45 11.44 64.92
C LYS A 1021 -2.06 11.41 65.58
N GLY A 1022 -1.58 12.56 66.05
CA GLY A 1022 -0.21 12.73 66.54
C GLY A 1022 0.74 13.26 65.47
N VAL A 1023 2.01 12.84 65.54
CA VAL A 1023 3.09 13.35 64.69
C VAL A 1023 3.06 12.64 63.33
N ASN A 1024 2.93 13.39 62.23
CA ASN A 1024 3.18 12.93 60.87
C ASN A 1024 4.43 13.61 60.33
N GLN A 1025 5.37 12.83 59.83
CA GLN A 1025 6.64 13.32 59.30
C GLN A 1025 6.79 12.92 57.83
N TYR A 1026 6.84 13.90 56.95
CA TYR A 1026 6.95 13.67 55.51
C TYR A 1026 8.37 13.94 55.02
N ARG A 1027 8.83 13.13 54.07
CA ARG A 1027 10.04 13.42 53.28
C ARG A 1027 9.83 12.97 51.84
N LEU A 1028 10.57 13.58 50.92
CA LEU A 1028 10.72 13.13 49.55
C LEU A 1028 11.98 12.29 49.42
N MET A 1029 11.87 11.16 48.74
CA MET A 1029 12.99 10.39 48.22
C MET A 1029 13.08 10.66 46.71
N MET A 1030 14.22 11.13 46.24
CA MET A 1030 14.47 11.34 44.81
C MET A 1030 15.53 10.36 44.34
N GLU A 1031 15.29 9.72 43.21
CA GLU A 1031 16.21 8.80 42.53
C GLU A 1031 16.59 9.37 41.16
N ASP A 1032 17.89 9.47 40.89
CA ASP A 1032 18.44 10.00 39.63
C ASP A 1032 18.66 8.91 38.56
N LEU A 1033 19.21 9.29 37.39
CA LEU A 1033 19.53 8.37 36.28
C LEU A 1033 20.47 7.22 36.70
N ASN A 1034 21.31 7.42 37.72
CA ASN A 1034 22.29 6.45 38.19
C ASN A 1034 21.73 5.53 39.29
N GLY A 1035 20.49 5.75 39.74
CA GLY A 1035 19.90 5.10 40.91
C GLY A 1035 20.36 5.71 42.25
N ASN A 1036 20.99 6.89 42.25
CA ASN A 1036 21.39 7.54 43.50
C ASN A 1036 20.15 8.11 44.18
N ILE A 1037 20.03 7.84 45.47
CA ILE A 1037 18.91 8.31 46.29
C ILE A 1037 19.33 9.52 47.11
N SER A 1038 18.56 10.60 47.02
CA SER A 1038 18.65 11.77 47.90
C SER A 1038 17.32 12.01 48.61
N TYR A 1039 17.37 12.59 49.81
CA TYR A 1039 16.17 12.86 50.62
C TYR A 1039 15.99 14.35 50.86
N SER A 1040 14.75 14.82 50.91
CA SER A 1040 14.43 16.16 51.43
C SER A 1040 14.66 16.25 52.94
N SER A 1041 14.57 17.47 53.47
CA SER A 1041 14.31 17.66 54.90
C SER A 1041 12.98 17.02 55.30
N VAL A 1042 12.87 16.64 56.58
CA VAL A 1042 11.62 16.08 57.13
C VAL A 1042 10.71 17.22 57.57
N VAL A 1043 9.49 17.27 57.03
CA VAL A 1043 8.46 18.23 57.45
C VAL A 1043 7.51 17.54 58.43
N THR A 1044 7.30 18.14 59.60
CA THR A 1044 6.45 17.58 60.66
C THR A 1044 5.11 18.30 60.71
N ILE A 1045 4.02 17.56 60.64
CA ILE A 1045 2.65 18.03 60.87
C ILE A 1045 2.08 17.32 62.10
N LEU A 1046 1.77 18.08 63.15
CA LEU A 1046 1.20 17.56 64.40
C LEU A 1046 -0.33 17.70 64.40
N TYR A 1047 -1.03 16.61 64.69
CA TYR A 1047 -2.45 16.57 65.03
C TYR A 1047 -2.56 16.28 66.53
N ASP A 1048 -2.69 17.34 67.36
CA ASP A 1048 -2.62 17.24 68.82
C ASP A 1048 -3.83 16.52 69.46
N ASN A 1049 -3.57 15.82 70.58
CA ASN A 1049 -4.59 15.36 71.53
C ASN A 1049 -4.68 16.38 72.67
N ALA A 1050 -5.87 16.87 72.97
CA ALA A 1050 -6.12 18.04 73.83
C ALA A 1050 -5.84 17.90 75.35
N ASN A 1051 -4.97 17.02 75.86
CA ASN A 1051 -4.73 16.88 77.32
C ASN A 1051 -3.36 16.23 77.66
N SER A 1052 -2.45 16.94 78.34
CA SER A 1052 -1.58 16.46 79.46
C SER A 1052 -0.32 17.34 79.68
N VAL A 1053 -0.27 18.08 80.79
CA VAL A 1053 0.93 18.79 81.32
C VAL A 1053 1.15 18.36 82.79
N ALA A 1054 2.39 17.97 83.10
CA ALA A 1054 3.09 17.95 84.41
C ALA A 1054 2.53 17.18 85.64
N ASN A 1055 3.32 16.20 86.15
CA ASN A 1055 3.38 15.81 87.56
C ASN A 1055 4.81 15.29 87.91
N ASN A 1056 5.55 15.97 88.80
CA ASN A 1056 6.90 15.57 89.27
C ASN A 1056 6.80 15.03 90.73
N PRO A 1057 7.22 13.79 91.04
CA PRO A 1057 6.86 13.08 92.29
C PRO A 1057 7.83 13.25 93.49
N ILE A 1058 8.75 14.22 93.46
CA ILE A 1058 9.66 14.51 94.59
C ILE A 1058 9.60 15.97 95.04
N SER A 1059 9.85 16.22 96.33
CA SER A 1059 9.91 17.58 96.92
C SER A 1059 11.16 17.76 97.81
N ILE A 1060 11.82 18.91 97.71
CA ILE A 1060 13.10 19.22 98.39
C ILE A 1060 12.96 20.54 99.14
N TYR A 1061 13.25 20.56 100.44
CA TYR A 1061 13.09 21.75 101.28
C TYR A 1061 13.98 21.77 102.54
N PRO A 1062 14.27 22.95 103.11
CA PRO A 1062 14.05 24.25 102.50
C PRO A 1062 14.95 24.42 101.27
N ASN A 1063 14.46 25.13 100.26
CA ASN A 1063 15.26 25.56 99.13
C ASN A 1063 15.05 27.07 98.98
N PRO A 1064 16.04 27.93 99.30
CA PRO A 1064 17.44 27.61 99.62
C PRO A 1064 17.70 26.93 100.99
N ALA A 1065 18.78 26.17 101.12
CA ALA A 1065 19.19 25.43 102.32
C ALA A 1065 20.53 25.95 102.90
N LYS A 1066 20.66 26.03 104.23
CA LYS A 1066 21.91 26.47 104.91
C LYS A 1066 22.76 25.32 105.44
N GLY A 1067 22.23 24.51 106.36
CA GLY A 1067 22.98 23.41 107.00
C GLY A 1067 22.32 22.04 106.80
N THR A 1068 20.99 21.99 106.67
CA THR A 1068 20.23 20.75 106.52
C THR A 1068 19.34 20.79 105.28
N LEU A 1069 19.27 19.67 104.54
CA LEU A 1069 18.39 19.46 103.40
C LEU A 1069 17.40 18.33 103.70
N ASN A 1070 16.11 18.56 103.51
CA ASN A 1070 15.09 17.51 103.55
C ASN A 1070 14.63 17.17 102.12
N LEU A 1071 14.49 15.88 101.84
CA LEU A 1071 13.92 15.33 100.61
C LEU A 1071 12.76 14.43 101.00
N GLN A 1072 11.61 14.64 100.38
CA GLN A 1072 10.43 13.80 100.52
C GLN A 1072 10.07 13.19 99.17
N ILE A 1073 9.91 11.86 99.17
CA ILE A 1073 9.62 11.03 98.00
C ILE A 1073 8.15 10.61 98.11
N THR A 1074 7.34 10.91 97.08
CA THR A 1074 5.96 10.40 97.01
C THR A 1074 5.97 9.07 96.27
N PRO A 1075 5.48 7.96 96.85
CA PRO A 1075 5.39 6.69 96.13
C PRO A 1075 4.52 6.84 94.88
N ILE A 1076 5.07 6.52 93.72
CA ILE A 1076 4.29 6.42 92.48
C ILE A 1076 3.60 5.05 92.49
N ASN A 1077 2.36 4.99 92.95
CA ASN A 1077 1.54 3.78 92.81
C ASN A 1077 1.00 3.70 91.39
N SER A 1078 1.67 2.96 90.51
CA SER A 1078 1.13 2.59 89.21
C SER A 1078 -0.02 1.60 89.39
N SER A 1079 -1.26 2.10 89.35
CA SER A 1079 -2.51 1.45 88.91
C SER A 1079 -2.74 -0.05 89.25
N ASN A 1080 -3.77 -0.30 90.08
CA ASN A 1080 -4.54 -1.55 90.19
C ASN A 1080 -3.77 -2.88 90.39
N SER A 1081 -3.32 -3.14 91.62
CA SER A 1081 -3.28 -4.52 92.15
C SER A 1081 -3.24 -4.53 93.68
N SER A 1082 -4.29 -5.10 94.28
CA SER A 1082 -4.46 -5.28 95.72
C SER A 1082 -3.60 -6.41 96.25
N THR A 1083 -2.33 -6.12 96.56
CA THR A 1083 -1.49 -6.80 97.58
C THR A 1083 -0.18 -6.02 97.68
N VAL A 1084 -0.13 -4.99 98.54
CA VAL A 1084 1.12 -4.34 98.91
C VAL A 1084 1.70 -5.12 100.09
N THR A 1085 2.51 -6.12 99.78
CA THR A 1085 3.61 -6.49 100.69
C THR A 1085 4.65 -5.38 100.59
N THR A 1086 4.94 -4.75 101.72
CA THR A 1086 5.99 -3.75 101.89
C THR A 1086 7.35 -4.35 101.52
N THR A 1087 7.71 -4.35 100.25
CA THR A 1087 9.11 -4.48 99.85
C THR A 1087 9.78 -3.16 100.20
N ASN A 1088 10.75 -3.23 101.11
CA ASN A 1088 11.60 -2.12 101.53
C ASN A 1088 12.28 -1.52 100.29
N ALA A 1089 11.64 -0.56 99.61
CA ALA A 1089 12.21 0.10 98.46
C ALA A 1089 13.44 0.89 98.94
N VAL A 1090 14.60 0.48 98.46
CA VAL A 1090 15.87 1.12 98.78
C VAL A 1090 16.09 2.23 97.76
N TYR A 1091 16.02 3.49 98.18
CA TYR A 1091 16.24 4.65 97.33
C TYR A 1091 17.70 5.10 97.36
N GLY A 1092 18.30 5.30 96.20
CA GLY A 1092 19.57 5.97 96.03
C GLY A 1092 19.37 7.46 95.80
N ILE A 1093 19.94 8.29 96.67
CA ILE A 1093 19.90 9.75 96.56
C ILE A 1093 21.29 10.24 96.18
N LYS A 1094 21.38 10.93 95.05
CA LYS A 1094 22.61 11.53 94.54
C LYS A 1094 22.46 13.05 94.50
N ILE A 1095 23.35 13.76 95.19
CA ILE A 1095 23.50 15.22 95.09
C ILE A 1095 24.68 15.50 94.17
N MET A 1096 24.44 16.26 93.12
CA MET A 1096 25.43 16.62 92.11
C MET A 1096 25.57 18.15 92.03
N SER A 1097 26.79 18.65 91.81
CA SER A 1097 27.00 20.06 91.44
C SER A 1097 26.44 20.34 90.04
N THR A 1098 26.28 21.61 89.68
CA THR A 1098 25.93 22.01 88.30
C THR A 1098 26.96 21.58 87.25
N SER A 1099 28.20 21.27 87.65
CA SER A 1099 29.23 20.68 86.76
C SER A 1099 29.10 19.16 86.61
N GLY A 1100 28.10 18.53 87.24
CA GLY A 1100 27.86 17.09 87.17
C GLY A 1100 28.72 16.26 88.13
N ALA A 1101 29.53 16.88 88.98
CA ALA A 1101 30.32 16.17 89.99
C ALA A 1101 29.40 15.63 91.10
N LEU A 1102 29.49 14.34 91.41
CA LEU A 1102 28.76 13.72 92.51
C LEU A 1102 29.36 14.16 93.85
N VAL A 1103 28.59 14.92 94.63
CA VAL A 1103 29.05 15.57 95.87
C VAL A 1103 28.62 14.78 97.11
N LYS A 1104 27.49 14.08 97.02
CA LYS A 1104 27.01 13.18 98.08
C LYS A 1104 26.17 12.07 97.46
N SER A 1105 26.37 10.84 97.93
CA SER A 1105 25.55 9.69 97.54
C SER A 1105 25.17 8.93 98.80
N VAL A 1106 23.91 8.59 98.93
CA VAL A 1106 23.40 7.83 100.07
C VAL A 1106 22.30 6.89 99.62
N THR A 1107 22.06 5.87 100.44
CA THR A 1107 21.00 4.91 100.25
C THR A 1107 20.07 4.95 101.46
N THR A 1108 18.75 5.04 101.25
CA THR A 1108 17.74 5.10 102.33
C THR A 1108 16.54 4.24 101.99
N THR A 1109 15.91 3.62 102.99
CA THR A 1109 14.60 2.96 102.86
C THR A 1109 13.44 3.85 103.31
N GLN A 1110 13.75 5.03 103.87
CA GLN A 1110 12.77 6.00 104.35
C GLN A 1110 12.31 6.90 103.19
N LEU A 1111 11.01 7.19 103.12
CA LEU A 1111 10.42 8.14 102.14
C LEU A 1111 10.74 9.61 102.46
N SER A 1112 11.21 9.87 103.67
CA SER A 1112 11.76 11.15 104.09
C SER A 1112 13.24 10.96 104.41
N TRP A 1113 14.07 11.85 103.89
CA TRP A 1113 15.51 11.82 104.09
C TRP A 1113 16.03 13.21 104.43
N GLN A 1114 16.89 13.29 105.43
CA GLN A 1114 17.56 14.51 105.84
C GLN A 1114 19.08 14.34 105.73
N ALA A 1115 19.76 15.35 105.20
CA ALA A 1115 21.21 15.42 105.21
C ALA A 1115 21.73 16.74 105.77
N ASP A 1116 22.82 16.63 106.53
CA ASP A 1116 23.74 17.73 106.74
C ASP A 1116 24.48 18.03 105.41
N ILE A 1117 24.36 19.28 104.97
CA ILE A 1117 24.97 19.85 103.77
C ILE A 1117 25.91 21.02 104.12
N SER A 1118 26.25 21.22 105.39
CA SER A 1118 27.07 22.35 105.87
C SER A 1118 28.46 22.38 105.22
N ASN A 1119 28.98 21.21 104.85
CA ASN A 1119 30.28 21.06 104.16
C ASN A 1119 30.21 21.31 102.65
N LEU A 1120 29.03 21.57 102.08
CA LEU A 1120 28.90 21.99 100.67
C LEU A 1120 29.19 23.49 100.55
N LEU A 1121 29.95 23.87 99.53
CA LEU A 1121 30.15 25.28 99.18
C LEU A 1121 28.81 25.91 98.73
N PRO A 1122 28.60 27.23 98.93
CA PRO A 1122 27.44 27.92 98.38
C PRO A 1122 27.31 27.72 96.86
N GLY A 1123 26.12 27.36 96.38
CA GLY A 1123 25.88 27.04 94.96
C GLY A 1123 24.59 26.25 94.70
N THR A 1124 24.26 26.06 93.41
CA THR A 1124 23.10 25.24 93.00
C THR A 1124 23.50 23.77 92.87
N TYR A 1125 22.67 22.88 93.41
CA TYR A 1125 22.87 21.43 93.36
C TYR A 1125 21.63 20.74 92.81
N VAL A 1126 21.84 19.64 92.08
CA VAL A 1126 20.79 18.76 91.57
C VAL A 1126 20.69 17.54 92.47
N VAL A 1127 19.49 17.26 92.97
CA VAL A 1127 19.17 16.00 93.67
C VAL A 1127 18.47 15.09 92.69
N GLN A 1128 19.04 13.89 92.51
CA GLN A 1128 18.44 12.80 91.76
C GLN A 1128 18.10 11.66 92.72
N VAL A 1129 16.86 11.19 92.62
CA VAL A 1129 16.39 10.01 93.36
C VAL A 1129 16.21 8.87 92.37
N VAL A 1130 16.87 7.75 92.64
CA VAL A 1130 16.73 6.50 91.90
C VAL A 1130 16.21 5.41 92.82
N ASN A 1131 15.45 4.47 92.27
CA ASN A 1131 15.12 3.23 92.96
C ASN A 1131 16.27 2.24 92.74
N ASN A 1132 16.97 1.82 93.81
CA ASN A 1132 18.13 0.93 93.68
C ASN A 1132 17.76 -0.50 93.28
N SER A 1133 16.48 -0.89 93.35
CA SER A 1133 16.05 -2.23 92.93
C SER A 1133 15.93 -2.39 91.42
N ASN A 1134 15.64 -1.31 90.68
CA ASN A 1134 15.44 -1.35 89.23
C ASN A 1134 16.18 -0.24 88.46
N GLU A 1135 17.03 0.52 89.16
CA GLU A 1135 17.82 1.65 88.67
C GLU A 1135 17.02 2.80 88.01
N SER A 1136 15.69 2.79 88.12
CA SER A 1136 14.83 3.81 87.51
C SER A 1136 14.91 5.16 88.24
N VAL A 1137 14.88 6.25 87.47
CA VAL A 1137 14.84 7.62 88.03
C VAL A 1137 13.42 7.92 88.48
N ILE A 1138 13.24 8.14 89.79
CA ILE A 1138 11.94 8.49 90.38
C ILE A 1138 11.62 9.97 90.14
N GLY A 1139 12.61 10.84 90.31
CA GLY A 1139 12.45 12.26 90.09
C GLY A 1139 13.78 13.01 90.17
N LYS A 1140 13.75 14.27 89.70
CA LYS A 1140 14.86 15.22 89.79
C LYS A 1140 14.35 16.55 90.31
N GLY A 1141 15.14 17.19 91.16
CA GLY A 1141 14.85 18.51 91.71
C GLY A 1141 16.15 19.23 92.03
N THR A 1142 16.07 20.55 92.16
CA THR A 1142 17.23 21.40 92.44
C THR A 1142 17.08 22.07 93.79
N PHE A 1143 18.20 22.33 94.47
CA PHE A 1143 18.23 23.25 95.60
C PHE A 1143 19.45 24.17 95.55
N ILE A 1144 19.34 25.32 96.20
CA ILE A 1144 20.40 26.32 96.34
C ILE A 1144 20.97 26.20 97.75
N LYS A 1145 22.27 25.88 97.88
CA LYS A 1145 23.04 25.99 99.13
C LYS A 1145 23.45 27.44 99.32
N LEU A 1146 23.06 28.03 100.45
CA LEU A 1146 23.49 29.38 100.87
C LEU A 1146 24.87 29.38 101.52
#